data_AF-L9UM52-F1
#
_entry.id   AF-L9UM52-F1
#
_cell.length_a   1.000
_cell.length_b   1.000
_cell.length_c   1.000
_cell.angle_alpha   90.00
_cell.angle_beta   90.00
_cell.angle_gamma   90.00
#
_symmetry.space_group_name_H-M   'P 1'
#
loop_
_entity.id
_entity.type
_entity.pdbx_description
1 polymer ?
#
loop_
_entity_poly.entity_id
_entity_poly.type
_entity_poly.pdbx_seq_one_letter_code
_entity_poly.pdbx_strand_id
1 'polypeptide(L)'
;MQQCPRRSVLGGIGATMAAAVAGSTVAATDERATTASTTTDTTFDDLLAYLPSSIAQDSMVLTATNYDRLLEADQPHDPFPNVGTLDLEAEDISKSVHATSYTEEFTHPLKILAGPKLEVDTKSRETDSGLEYEFADFDDDDAVAGTDGDVIIVAADAETIDAAIDSNAEEADRLLDDESTLDAGLSAFEDSDARTVQIGDEQLMAPGEMDATPTYLSHAQTVLDVDTIEMSVGLEFEDESDITDELIESLEAEFAYAATTDEPTVDIDGTFVSTTVERDLAAERAVRDHDSPGHLRVDREIDFDDDYLEIELGRGDPTPVEDLTFEVGDEEYDRDIWADGHGKLEEGDTIVMDMDDVEPNLSIRLHHDHELGSSGSGTSLLSHFQFTSELDVDTGELVVTYLDDFPLDGDRVHLAAYDERPRYRPDEDAPEPRTTTQPWQGEELTEGTTATLDGIEPGDEIIVGWDGIEPSDGISNLRARPPGSARFEYDYENRTVEATLEFGERQPHAKPGVTAEANGDDETDTDDTERPADDYELLIDDEPAATQWADEYDTVSSGTTVKIDGVDVGTEIEVVWAGTDARIGWTRVRPSVQLEYDDGTVEHVGGDPLPASELTADVWTDADRFEMELADEIDGTFEKGETFTVDSDSVTTDTAANDEADELEFGEIREISLQYDAHRIGFVLPDR
;
A
#
# COMPACT_ATOMS: atom_id res chain seq x y z
N MET A 1 -44.80 3.58 -33.97
CA MET A 1 -45.95 2.69 -34.26
C MET A 1 -45.41 1.39 -34.84
N GLN A 2 -45.19 0.37 -33.99
CA GLN A 2 -45.10 -1.08 -34.24
C GLN A 2 -44.57 -1.67 -32.92
N GLN A 3 -45.48 -2.00 -31.99
CA GLN A 3 -46.06 -3.33 -31.76
C GLN A 3 -45.13 -4.29 -31.00
N CYS A 4 -45.36 -4.37 -29.68
CA CYS A 4 -45.02 -5.53 -28.85
C CYS A 4 -45.62 -6.84 -29.41
N PRO A 5 -45.17 -7.97 -28.84
CA PRO A 5 -46.14 -8.91 -28.28
C PRO A 5 -45.86 -9.27 -26.82
N ARG A 6 -46.97 -9.27 -26.07
CA ARG A 6 -47.16 -9.81 -24.71
C ARG A 6 -47.26 -11.34 -24.72
N ARG A 7 -46.84 -11.97 -23.62
CA ARG A 7 -47.59 -12.95 -22.77
C ARG A 7 -46.80 -13.13 -21.46
N SER A 8 -47.25 -12.71 -20.27
CA SER A 8 -48.36 -13.27 -19.44
C SER A 8 -48.04 -14.72 -19.00
N VAL A 9 -47.97 -15.12 -17.72
CA VAL A 9 -48.99 -14.97 -16.65
C VAL A 9 -48.52 -15.63 -15.33
N LEU A 10 -48.77 -14.92 -14.20
CA LEU A 10 -49.20 -15.30 -12.84
C LEU A 10 -48.45 -16.27 -11.90
N GLY A 11 -48.30 -15.74 -10.66
CA GLY A 11 -48.75 -16.34 -9.39
C GLY A 11 -47.78 -15.96 -8.25
N GLY A 12 -48.07 -15.09 -7.27
CA GLY A 12 -49.32 -14.70 -6.64
C GLY A 12 -49.46 -15.40 -5.27
N ILE A 13 -49.75 -14.60 -4.22
CA ILE A 13 -50.00 -14.92 -2.79
C ILE A 13 -48.71 -14.80 -1.93
N GLY A 14 -48.53 -13.91 -0.94
CA GLY A 14 -49.45 -13.05 -0.17
C GLY A 14 -49.65 -13.59 1.24
N ALA A 15 -49.06 -12.97 2.27
CA ALA A 15 -49.57 -13.02 3.65
C ALA A 15 -48.90 -11.97 4.55
N THR A 16 -49.71 -10.98 4.93
CA THR A 16 -49.53 -10.07 6.07
C THR A 16 -49.91 -10.81 7.35
N MET A 17 -49.13 -10.69 8.43
CA MET A 17 -49.65 -10.79 9.82
C MET A 17 -48.81 -9.94 10.78
N ALA A 18 -49.47 -8.92 11.32
CA ALA A 18 -49.08 -8.25 12.55
C ALA A 18 -49.64 -9.04 13.75
N ALA A 19 -48.86 -9.18 14.83
CA ALA A 19 -49.37 -9.52 16.16
C ALA A 19 -48.48 -8.92 17.25
N ALA A 20 -49.01 -7.91 17.93
CA ALA A 20 -48.55 -7.47 19.24
C ALA A 20 -49.19 -8.34 20.33
N VAL A 21 -48.43 -8.76 21.34
CA VAL A 21 -48.96 -9.23 22.63
C VAL A 21 -48.05 -8.77 23.77
N ALA A 22 -48.64 -8.02 24.70
CA ALA A 22 -48.08 -7.67 25.99
C ALA A 22 -48.57 -8.64 27.09
N GLY A 23 -47.67 -9.02 28.01
CA GLY A 23 -47.91 -9.19 29.46
C GLY A 23 -48.46 -10.52 30.01
N SER A 24 -47.68 -11.20 30.88
CA SER A 24 -47.99 -11.57 32.29
C SER A 24 -47.36 -12.91 32.75
N THR A 25 -46.52 -12.80 33.78
CA THR A 25 -45.93 -13.76 34.75
C THR A 25 -46.62 -15.11 35.03
N VAL A 26 -45.82 -16.20 35.16
CA VAL A 26 -45.73 -17.14 36.33
C VAL A 26 -44.42 -17.94 36.24
N ALA A 27 -43.72 -18.03 37.37
CA ALA A 27 -42.43 -18.68 37.59
C ALA A 27 -42.42 -20.22 37.44
N ALA A 28 -41.30 -20.74 36.93
CA ALA A 28 -40.74 -22.04 37.30
C ALA A 28 -39.22 -21.88 37.40
N THR A 29 -38.71 -21.90 38.63
CA THR A 29 -37.29 -21.93 38.96
C THR A 29 -36.67 -23.24 38.51
N ASP A 30 -35.68 -23.15 37.62
CA ASP A 30 -34.62 -24.16 37.51
C ASP A 30 -33.29 -23.42 37.39
N GLU A 31 -32.32 -23.85 38.19
CA GLU A 31 -31.08 -23.15 38.49
C GLU A 31 -30.15 -23.11 37.26
N ARG A 32 -30.11 -21.96 36.59
CA ARG A 32 -28.98 -21.53 35.79
C ARG A 32 -28.71 -20.10 36.19
N ALA A 33 -27.58 -19.85 36.84
CA ALA A 33 -27.12 -18.51 37.12
C ALA A 33 -26.98 -17.80 35.76
N THR A 34 -27.97 -17.00 35.39
CA THR A 34 -27.78 -15.88 34.49
C THR A 34 -26.73 -15.01 35.15
N THR A 35 -25.50 -15.08 34.67
CA THR A 35 -24.57 -13.95 34.69
C THR A 35 -25.36 -12.81 34.06
N ALA A 36 -25.88 -11.92 34.89
CA ALA A 36 -26.27 -10.61 34.41
C ALA A 36 -24.97 -9.99 33.90
N SER A 37 -24.89 -9.69 32.60
CA SER A 37 -23.97 -8.65 32.13
C SER A 37 -24.35 -7.41 32.90
N THR A 38 -23.56 -7.07 33.90
CA THR A 38 -23.53 -5.76 34.52
C THR A 38 -22.52 -4.92 33.75
N THR A 39 -22.76 -4.72 32.45
CA THR A 39 -22.10 -3.62 31.73
C THR A 39 -22.83 -2.36 32.16
N THR A 40 -22.33 -1.75 33.23
CA THR A 40 -22.60 -0.33 33.48
C THR A 40 -22.09 0.40 32.24
N ASP A 41 -22.89 1.26 31.60
CA ASP A 41 -22.43 2.05 30.46
C ASP A 41 -21.23 2.90 30.90
N THR A 42 -20.01 2.47 30.59
CA THR A 42 -18.78 3.18 30.93
C THR A 42 -18.81 4.56 30.28
N THR A 43 -18.66 5.61 31.08
CA THR A 43 -18.64 7.01 30.60
C THR A 43 -17.22 7.42 30.20
N PHE A 44 -17.06 8.56 29.52
CA PHE A 44 -15.70 9.07 29.28
C PHE A 44 -14.99 9.45 30.57
N ASP A 45 -15.70 9.94 31.59
CA ASP A 45 -15.09 10.27 32.88
C ASP A 45 -14.51 9.03 33.55
N ASP A 46 -15.19 7.88 33.42
CA ASP A 46 -14.68 6.59 33.90
C ASP A 46 -13.39 6.18 33.18
N LEU A 47 -13.30 6.42 31.86
CA LEU A 47 -12.09 6.12 31.09
C LEU A 47 -10.96 7.10 31.37
N LEU A 48 -11.25 8.40 31.43
CA LEU A 48 -10.28 9.45 31.71
C LEU A 48 -9.65 9.30 33.11
N ALA A 49 -10.35 8.69 34.06
CA ALA A 49 -9.82 8.38 35.39
C ALA A 49 -8.59 7.45 35.37
N TYR A 50 -8.39 6.66 34.32
CA TYR A 50 -7.22 5.79 34.14
C TYR A 50 -5.99 6.52 33.58
N LEU A 51 -6.06 7.81 33.23
CA LEU A 51 -4.91 8.54 32.69
C LEU A 51 -4.01 9.04 33.83
N PRO A 52 -2.81 8.46 34.05
CA PRO A 52 -1.94 8.88 35.14
C PRO A 52 -1.18 10.17 34.79
N SER A 53 -0.80 10.97 35.80
CA SER A 53 0.03 12.17 35.55
C SER A 53 1.42 11.85 34.98
N SER A 54 1.89 10.60 35.10
CA SER A 54 3.21 10.19 34.60
C SER A 54 3.35 10.23 33.08
N ILE A 55 2.24 10.26 32.34
CA ILE A 55 2.24 10.36 30.87
C ILE A 55 2.18 11.82 30.37
N ALA A 56 2.13 12.82 31.25
CA ALA A 56 2.08 14.23 30.87
C ALA A 56 3.33 14.64 30.07
N GLN A 57 3.13 15.38 28.98
CA GLN A 57 4.18 15.89 28.09
C GLN A 57 3.89 17.35 27.72
N ASP A 58 4.93 18.10 27.32
CA ASP A 58 4.81 19.50 26.89
C ASP A 58 3.99 19.65 25.59
N SER A 59 3.96 18.63 24.74
CA SER A 59 3.18 18.56 23.50
C SER A 59 2.49 17.20 23.42
N MET A 60 1.16 17.19 23.43
CA MET A 60 0.38 15.97 23.37
C MET A 60 -1.03 16.18 22.83
N VAL A 61 -1.59 15.11 22.31
CA VAL A 61 -2.98 15.00 21.86
C VAL A 61 -3.70 13.97 22.72
N LEU A 62 -4.87 14.33 23.22
CA LEU A 62 -5.74 13.45 23.97
C LEU A 62 -7.08 13.32 23.25
N THR A 63 -7.42 12.09 22.87
CA THR A 63 -8.62 11.77 22.09
C THR A 63 -9.53 10.86 22.91
N ALA A 64 -10.83 11.18 22.96
CA ALA A 64 -11.87 10.33 23.51
C ALA A 64 -12.98 10.13 22.46
N THR A 65 -13.38 8.89 22.21
CA THR A 65 -14.30 8.54 21.12
C THR A 65 -15.34 7.52 21.55
N ASN A 66 -16.60 7.77 21.22
CA ASN A 66 -17.73 6.87 21.44
C ASN A 66 -18.15 6.23 20.11
N TYR A 67 -17.63 5.04 19.85
CA TYR A 67 -17.84 4.33 18.59
C TYR A 67 -19.28 3.86 18.43
N ASP A 68 -19.94 3.43 19.52
CA ASP A 68 -21.37 3.06 19.48
C ASP A 68 -22.23 4.18 18.91
N ARG A 69 -21.90 5.43 19.26
CA ARG A 69 -22.60 6.62 18.79
C ARG A 69 -22.22 6.98 17.36
N LEU A 70 -20.93 6.98 17.03
CA LEU A 70 -20.46 7.24 15.66
C LEU A 70 -21.01 6.22 14.64
N LEU A 71 -21.21 4.96 15.04
CA LEU A 71 -21.83 3.92 14.22
C LEU A 71 -23.33 4.13 13.96
N GLU A 72 -24.00 5.00 14.72
CA GLU A 72 -25.38 5.40 14.40
C GLU A 72 -25.44 6.30 13.16
N ALA A 73 -24.34 7.00 12.84
CA ALA A 73 -24.19 7.79 11.64
C ALA A 73 -23.70 6.91 10.48
N ASP A 74 -24.33 7.04 9.31
CA ASP A 74 -23.94 6.32 8.09
C ASP A 74 -22.81 7.06 7.38
N GLN A 75 -21.71 7.31 8.10
CA GLN A 75 -20.57 8.06 7.57
C GLN A 75 -19.77 7.22 6.57
N PRO A 76 -19.23 7.83 5.50
CA PRO A 76 -18.50 7.10 4.46
C PRO A 76 -17.12 6.57 4.91
N HIS A 77 -16.57 7.12 5.99
CA HIS A 77 -15.28 6.72 6.53
C HIS A 77 -15.44 5.73 7.68
N ASP A 78 -14.51 4.79 7.78
CA ASP A 78 -14.56 3.74 8.79
C ASP A 78 -14.44 4.36 10.20
N PRO A 79 -15.50 4.31 11.04
CA PRO A 79 -15.44 4.83 12.41
C PRO A 79 -14.56 3.98 13.32
N PHE A 80 -14.15 2.77 12.92
CA PHE A 80 -13.57 1.82 13.85
C PHE A 80 -12.19 2.26 14.39
N PRO A 81 -11.89 1.97 15.67
CA PRO A 81 -10.57 2.22 16.24
C PRO A 81 -9.50 1.44 15.47
N ASN A 82 -8.33 2.06 15.25
CA ASN A 82 -7.14 1.29 14.91
C ASN A 82 -6.72 0.46 16.14
N VAL A 83 -7.07 -0.83 16.16
CA VAL A 83 -6.78 -1.76 17.26
C VAL A 83 -5.34 -2.26 17.29
N GLY A 84 -4.53 -1.91 16.28
CA GLY A 84 -3.12 -2.28 16.23
C GLY A 84 -2.92 -3.79 16.28
N THR A 85 -2.01 -4.23 17.14
CA THR A 85 -1.53 -5.62 17.27
C THR A 85 -2.34 -6.48 18.23
N LEU A 86 -3.37 -5.90 18.85
CA LEU A 86 -4.30 -6.63 19.69
C LEU A 86 -5.27 -7.39 18.79
N ASP A 87 -5.42 -8.69 19.01
CA ASP A 87 -6.45 -9.53 18.39
C ASP A 87 -7.81 -9.20 19.00
N LEU A 88 -8.28 -7.96 18.77
CA LEU A 88 -9.56 -7.43 19.21
C LEU A 88 -10.40 -7.11 17.99
N GLU A 89 -11.64 -7.61 17.97
CA GLU A 89 -12.60 -7.21 16.95
C GLU A 89 -12.96 -5.73 17.19
N ALA A 90 -12.72 -4.87 16.20
CA ALA A 90 -12.94 -3.44 16.35
C ALA A 90 -14.42 -3.09 16.63
N GLU A 91 -15.34 -3.98 16.26
CA GLU A 91 -16.77 -3.89 16.54
C GLU A 91 -17.14 -4.11 18.03
N ASP A 92 -16.25 -4.71 18.82
CA ASP A 92 -16.47 -4.92 20.27
C ASP A 92 -16.10 -3.70 21.13
N ILE A 93 -15.48 -2.68 20.53
CA ILE A 93 -15.04 -1.48 21.23
C ILE A 93 -16.14 -0.44 21.20
N SER A 94 -16.76 -0.20 22.36
CA SER A 94 -17.82 0.82 22.53
C SER A 94 -17.25 2.22 22.65
N LYS A 95 -16.17 2.39 23.44
CA LYS A 95 -15.51 3.69 23.66
C LYS A 95 -13.99 3.52 23.79
N SER A 96 -13.25 4.57 23.43
CA SER A 96 -11.81 4.63 23.71
C SER A 96 -11.38 6.00 24.21
N VAL A 97 -10.27 6.01 24.95
CA VAL A 97 -9.48 7.19 25.29
C VAL A 97 -8.03 6.85 24.98
N HIS A 98 -7.31 7.72 24.27
CA HIS A 98 -5.87 7.54 24.08
C HIS A 98 -5.12 8.86 24.06
N ALA A 99 -3.89 8.81 24.57
CA ALA A 99 -2.95 9.91 24.54
C ALA A 99 -1.84 9.61 23.52
N THR A 100 -1.48 10.61 22.72
CA THR A 100 -0.41 10.57 21.73
C THR A 100 0.55 11.72 22.00
N SER A 101 1.85 11.45 21.96
CA SER A 101 2.91 12.45 22.13
C SER A 101 3.65 12.66 20.81
N TYR A 102 3.89 13.92 20.47
CA TYR A 102 4.55 14.36 19.23
C TYR A 102 5.93 14.98 19.48
N THR A 103 6.62 14.55 20.54
CA THR A 103 8.02 14.95 20.78
C THR A 103 8.96 14.34 19.72
N GLU A 104 10.28 14.46 19.89
CA GLU A 104 11.30 13.96 18.92
C GLU A 104 11.09 12.50 18.46
N GLU A 105 10.31 11.70 19.20
CA GLU A 105 9.79 10.38 18.79
C GLU A 105 8.26 10.34 18.94
N PHE A 106 7.55 9.98 17.86
CA PHE A 106 6.10 9.75 17.87
C PHE A 106 5.79 8.53 18.75
N THR A 107 5.03 8.74 19.83
CA THR A 107 4.71 7.68 20.80
C THR A 107 3.23 7.66 21.15
N HIS A 108 2.71 6.45 21.40
CA HIS A 108 1.37 6.22 21.95
C HIS A 108 1.51 5.81 23.42
N PRO A 109 1.70 6.76 24.35
CA PRO A 109 1.98 6.45 25.74
C PRO A 109 0.91 5.59 26.41
N LEU A 110 -0.38 5.76 26.06
CA LEU A 110 -1.47 5.03 26.69
C LEU A 110 -2.75 5.01 25.84
N LYS A 111 -3.39 3.84 25.74
CA LYS A 111 -4.72 3.66 25.15
C LYS A 111 -5.61 2.84 26.08
N ILE A 112 -6.85 3.28 26.26
CA ILE A 112 -7.85 2.67 27.14
C ILE A 112 -9.09 2.36 26.30
N LEU A 113 -9.58 1.14 26.40
CA LEU A 113 -10.70 0.61 25.61
C LEU A 113 -11.80 0.09 26.55
N ALA A 114 -13.04 0.48 26.30
CA ALA A 114 -14.23 -0.09 26.94
C ALA A 114 -15.02 -0.94 25.95
N GLY A 115 -15.59 -2.05 26.42
CA GLY A 115 -16.38 -2.98 25.60
C GLY A 115 -15.72 -4.35 25.40
N PRO A 116 -14.50 -4.45 24.83
CA PRO A 116 -13.93 -5.73 24.44
C PRO A 116 -13.45 -6.51 25.67
N LYS A 117 -13.25 -7.81 25.47
CA LYS A 117 -12.53 -8.67 26.42
C LYS A 117 -11.21 -9.07 25.82
N LEU A 118 -10.20 -9.17 26.68
CA LEU A 118 -8.90 -9.64 26.27
C LEU A 118 -8.96 -11.17 26.07
N GLU A 119 -8.85 -11.63 24.83
CA GLU A 119 -8.95 -13.06 24.46
C GLU A 119 -7.57 -13.75 24.33
N VAL A 120 -6.56 -13.23 25.03
CA VAL A 120 -5.21 -13.81 25.10
C VAL A 120 -4.91 -14.37 26.49
N ASP A 121 -3.88 -15.22 26.60
CA ASP A 121 -3.45 -15.77 27.89
C ASP A 121 -2.93 -14.65 28.82
N THR A 122 -3.65 -14.40 29.91
CA THR A 122 -3.28 -13.40 30.91
C THR A 122 -2.60 -14.00 32.14
N LYS A 123 -1.76 -13.21 32.81
CA LYS A 123 -1.20 -13.50 34.14
C LYS A 123 -1.68 -12.46 35.13
N SER A 124 -2.00 -12.88 36.35
CA SER A 124 -2.34 -11.95 37.43
C SER A 124 -1.11 -11.15 37.86
N ARG A 125 -1.27 -9.84 37.99
CA ARG A 125 -0.28 -8.87 38.46
C ARG A 125 -0.89 -8.00 39.56
N GLU A 126 -0.05 -7.44 40.41
CA GLU A 126 -0.45 -6.55 41.51
C GLU A 126 0.35 -5.24 41.39
N THR A 127 -0.32 -4.09 41.47
CA THR A 127 0.33 -2.77 41.49
C THR A 127 1.07 -2.53 42.83
N ASP A 128 1.91 -1.49 42.90
CA ASP A 128 2.61 -1.14 44.14
C ASP A 128 1.65 -0.73 45.28
N SER A 129 0.44 -0.28 44.95
CA SER A 129 -0.63 0.04 45.91
C SER A 129 -1.41 -1.19 46.39
N GLY A 130 -1.19 -2.35 45.76
CA GLY A 130 -1.82 -3.63 46.11
C GLY A 130 -3.10 -3.94 45.33
N LEU A 131 -3.28 -3.38 44.13
CA LEU A 131 -4.43 -3.63 43.26
C LEU A 131 -4.11 -4.77 42.29
N GLU A 132 -4.92 -5.82 42.29
CA GLU A 132 -4.77 -6.96 41.39
C GLU A 132 -5.45 -6.68 40.03
N TYR A 133 -4.77 -7.01 38.93
CA TYR A 133 -5.30 -6.94 37.57
C TYR A 133 -4.72 -8.08 36.71
N GLU A 134 -5.29 -8.31 35.53
CA GLU A 134 -4.80 -9.28 34.54
C GLU A 134 -3.90 -8.60 33.52
N PHE A 135 -2.75 -9.20 33.23
CA PHE A 135 -1.71 -8.64 32.36
C PHE A 135 -1.36 -9.61 31.23
N ALA A 136 -1.17 -9.08 30.01
CA ALA A 136 -0.68 -9.80 28.85
C ALA A 136 0.56 -9.10 28.26
N ASP A 137 1.47 -9.92 27.75
CA ASP A 137 2.73 -9.52 27.11
C ASP A 137 2.67 -10.01 25.66
N PHE A 138 3.05 -9.18 24.69
CA PHE A 138 3.01 -9.53 23.27
C PHE A 138 4.45 -9.68 22.78
N ASP A 139 4.89 -10.92 22.55
CA ASP A 139 6.30 -11.26 22.29
C ASP A 139 6.88 -10.64 21.00
N ASP A 140 6.03 -10.18 20.07
CA ASP A 140 6.41 -9.65 18.76
C ASP A 140 6.22 -8.13 18.60
N ASP A 141 5.69 -7.43 19.62
CA ASP A 141 5.37 -6.00 19.57
C ASP A 141 5.86 -5.25 20.81
N ASP A 142 6.34 -4.01 20.66
CA ASP A 142 6.76 -3.12 21.76
C ASP A 142 5.55 -2.59 22.58
N ALA A 143 4.58 -3.45 22.92
CA ALA A 143 3.37 -3.11 23.65
C ALA A 143 2.97 -4.21 24.64
N VAL A 144 2.28 -3.80 25.71
CA VAL A 144 1.71 -4.67 26.74
C VAL A 144 0.25 -4.28 26.99
N ALA A 145 -0.56 -5.21 27.49
CA ALA A 145 -1.95 -4.95 27.84
C ALA A 145 -2.28 -5.36 29.29
N GLY A 146 -3.19 -4.62 29.91
CA GLY A 146 -3.73 -4.89 31.23
C GLY A 146 -5.24 -4.72 31.28
N THR A 147 -5.92 -5.47 32.13
CA THR A 147 -7.36 -5.33 32.35
C THR A 147 -7.72 -5.60 33.81
N ASP A 148 -8.61 -4.78 34.36
CA ASP A 148 -9.25 -4.99 35.67
C ASP A 148 -10.64 -5.65 35.54
N GLY A 149 -11.03 -6.02 34.31
CA GLY A 149 -12.32 -6.59 33.95
C GLY A 149 -13.34 -5.60 33.42
N ASP A 150 -13.12 -4.29 33.59
CA ASP A 150 -14.02 -3.24 33.09
C ASP A 150 -13.45 -2.55 31.83
N VAL A 151 -12.13 -2.39 31.75
CA VAL A 151 -11.42 -1.80 30.59
C VAL A 151 -10.20 -2.61 30.18
N ILE A 152 -9.75 -2.42 28.95
CA ILE A 152 -8.42 -2.86 28.49
C ILE A 152 -7.53 -1.63 28.38
N ILE A 153 -6.34 -1.70 28.97
CA ILE A 153 -5.31 -0.66 28.98
C ILE A 153 -4.13 -1.18 28.18
N VAL A 154 -3.62 -0.37 27.26
CA VAL A 154 -2.54 -0.72 26.34
C VAL A 154 -1.46 0.34 26.47
N ALA A 155 -0.22 -0.07 26.70
CA ALA A 155 0.92 0.83 26.88
C ALA A 155 2.22 0.17 26.39
N ALA A 156 3.30 0.95 26.32
CA ALA A 156 4.63 0.43 25.96
C ALA A 156 5.24 -0.47 27.05
N ASP A 157 4.86 -0.28 28.30
CA ASP A 157 5.42 -1.01 29.44
C ASP A 157 4.43 -1.22 30.59
N ALA A 158 4.75 -2.20 31.43
CA ALA A 158 3.91 -2.60 32.55
C ALA A 158 3.84 -1.52 33.67
N GLU A 159 4.85 -0.65 33.78
CA GLU A 159 4.87 0.40 34.81
C GLU A 159 3.79 1.45 34.51
N THR A 160 3.58 1.75 33.23
CA THR A 160 2.52 2.64 32.76
C THR A 160 1.13 2.07 33.02
N ILE A 161 0.95 0.75 32.86
CA ILE A 161 -0.31 0.07 33.22
C ILE A 161 -0.55 0.12 34.73
N ASP A 162 0.49 -0.17 35.54
CA ASP A 162 0.39 -0.09 37.01
C ASP A 162 -0.06 1.32 37.45
N ALA A 163 0.53 2.36 36.85
CA ALA A 163 0.18 3.76 37.12
C ALA A 163 -1.26 4.10 36.70
N ALA A 164 -1.73 3.60 35.56
CA ALA A 164 -3.10 3.81 35.08
C ALA A 164 -4.14 3.20 36.03
N ILE A 165 -3.90 1.98 36.52
CA ILE A 165 -4.74 1.30 37.51
C ILE A 165 -4.75 2.06 38.85
N ASP A 166 -3.58 2.49 39.33
CA ASP A 166 -3.47 3.28 40.57
C ASP A 166 -4.16 4.65 40.44
N SER A 167 -4.12 5.28 39.26
CA SER A 167 -4.78 6.57 38.98
C SER A 167 -6.31 6.46 39.02
N ASN A 168 -6.87 5.40 38.43
CA ASN A 168 -8.31 5.14 38.51
C ASN A 168 -8.77 4.92 39.97
N ALA A 169 -7.96 4.22 40.76
CA ALA A 169 -8.24 3.96 42.17
C ALA A 169 -7.99 5.16 43.11
N GLU A 170 -7.60 6.33 42.59
CA GLU A 170 -7.22 7.51 43.38
C GLU A 170 -6.00 7.27 44.31
N GLU A 171 -5.15 6.28 43.97
CA GLU A 171 -3.90 5.98 44.69
C GLU A 171 -2.67 6.65 44.02
N ALA A 172 -2.84 7.18 42.80
CA ALA A 172 -1.88 8.02 42.08
C ALA A 172 -2.55 9.29 41.51
N ASP A 173 -1.74 10.30 41.18
CA ASP A 173 -2.21 11.56 40.57
C ASP A 173 -2.72 11.30 39.13
N ARG A 174 -3.77 12.04 38.72
CA ARG A 174 -4.42 11.94 37.41
C ARG A 174 -3.95 13.05 36.48
N LEU A 175 -3.80 12.73 35.20
CA LEU A 175 -3.34 13.65 34.17
C LEU A 175 -4.16 14.95 34.16
N LEU A 176 -5.49 14.87 34.15
CA LEU A 176 -6.36 16.05 34.06
C LEU A 176 -6.38 16.89 35.35
N ASP A 177 -5.99 16.33 36.50
CA ASP A 177 -5.84 17.09 37.74
C ASP A 177 -4.56 17.97 37.71
N ASP A 178 -3.51 17.52 37.01
CA ASP A 178 -2.24 18.23 36.87
C ASP A 178 -2.17 19.13 35.63
N GLU A 179 -2.83 18.74 34.54
CA GLU A 179 -2.83 19.45 33.25
C GLU A 179 -4.16 20.17 32.99
N SER A 180 -4.36 21.32 33.64
CA SER A 180 -5.61 22.09 33.55
C SER A 180 -5.96 22.57 32.12
N THR A 181 -4.96 22.66 31.23
CA THR A 181 -5.18 23.04 29.83
C THR A 181 -5.88 21.92 29.04
N LEU A 182 -5.50 20.67 29.27
CA LEU A 182 -6.16 19.51 28.65
C LEU A 182 -7.59 19.35 29.17
N ASP A 183 -7.77 19.51 30.49
CA ASP A 183 -9.09 19.47 31.13
C ASP A 183 -10.03 20.54 30.55
N ALA A 184 -9.53 21.77 30.39
CA ALA A 184 -10.27 22.86 29.77
C ALA A 184 -10.67 22.55 28.32
N GLY A 185 -9.74 22.06 27.49
CA GLY A 185 -10.02 21.77 26.09
C GLY A 185 -10.96 20.57 25.87
N LEU A 186 -10.88 19.52 26.70
CA LEU A 186 -11.87 18.43 26.66
C LEU A 186 -13.26 18.85 27.14
N SER A 187 -13.30 19.79 28.09
CA SER A 187 -14.55 20.32 28.65
C SER A 187 -15.24 21.33 27.73
N ALA A 188 -14.52 21.92 26.76
CA ALA A 188 -15.08 22.86 25.79
C ALA A 188 -16.28 22.26 25.02
N PHE A 189 -16.25 20.94 24.79
CA PHE A 189 -17.28 20.20 24.08
C PHE A 189 -17.71 18.93 24.85
N GLU A 190 -18.02 19.07 26.15
CA GLU A 190 -18.26 17.93 27.07
C GLU A 190 -19.34 16.94 26.63
N ASP A 191 -20.36 17.41 25.91
CA ASP A 191 -21.51 16.62 25.46
C ASP A 191 -21.29 15.88 24.13
N SER A 192 -20.08 15.98 23.53
CA SER A 192 -19.80 15.42 22.21
C SER A 192 -19.51 13.92 22.23
N ASP A 193 -19.84 13.24 21.13
CA ASP A 193 -19.64 11.80 20.96
C ASP A 193 -18.17 11.45 20.65
N ALA A 194 -17.40 12.38 20.08
CA ALA A 194 -15.95 12.31 20.00
C ALA A 194 -15.33 13.68 20.31
N ARG A 195 -14.18 13.68 21.00
CA ARG A 195 -13.45 14.88 21.37
C ARG A 195 -11.95 14.64 21.32
N THR A 196 -11.22 15.60 20.78
CA THR A 196 -9.77 15.61 20.69
C THR A 196 -9.28 16.95 21.17
N VAL A 197 -8.34 16.96 22.12
CA VAL A 197 -7.64 18.17 22.53
C VAL A 197 -6.15 18.03 22.20
N GLN A 198 -5.55 19.11 21.72
CA GLN A 198 -4.13 19.21 21.43
C GLN A 198 -3.53 20.39 22.20
N ILE A 199 -2.38 20.15 22.84
CA ILE A 199 -1.56 21.17 23.48
C ILE A 199 -0.13 21.13 22.94
N GLY A 200 0.59 22.24 23.03
CA GLY A 200 1.98 22.37 22.60
C GLY A 200 2.17 23.19 21.32
N ASP A 201 3.44 23.38 20.96
CA ASP A 201 3.86 24.24 19.83
C ASP A 201 3.66 23.56 18.45
N GLU A 202 3.63 22.22 18.40
CA GLU A 202 3.41 21.45 17.18
C GLU A 202 1.92 21.13 17.02
N GLN A 203 1.23 21.94 16.20
CA GLN A 203 -0.21 21.80 15.95
C GLN A 203 -0.46 21.20 14.56
N LEU A 204 -0.47 19.86 14.51
CA LEU A 204 -0.71 19.09 13.28
C LEU A 204 -2.12 19.25 12.69
N MET A 205 -3.09 19.73 13.48
CA MET A 205 -4.49 19.92 13.06
C MET A 205 -4.92 21.41 13.08
N ALA A 206 -3.95 22.34 13.06
CA ALA A 206 -4.22 23.76 12.99
C ALA A 206 -4.94 24.16 11.68
N PRO A 207 -6.06 24.92 11.74
CA PRO A 207 -6.70 25.45 10.54
C PRO A 207 -5.85 26.56 9.92
N GLY A 208 -5.20 26.27 8.79
CA GLY A 208 -4.42 27.24 8.01
C GLY A 208 -3.21 27.85 8.71
N GLU A 209 -2.68 28.93 8.15
CA GLU A 209 -1.61 29.72 8.78
C GLU A 209 -2.19 30.62 9.88
N MET A 210 -1.74 30.43 11.12
CA MET A 210 -2.12 31.28 12.27
C MET A 210 -0.96 32.19 12.69
N ASP A 211 -1.26 33.46 12.98
CA ASP A 211 -0.29 34.45 13.46
C ASP A 211 0.15 34.23 14.92
N ALA A 212 -0.67 33.51 15.70
CA ALA A 212 -0.45 33.20 17.10
C ALA A 212 -0.72 31.72 17.37
N THR A 213 0.04 31.14 18.31
CA THR A 213 -0.14 29.75 18.74
C THR A 213 -1.23 29.69 19.81
N PRO A 214 -2.33 28.97 19.60
CA PRO A 214 -3.34 28.77 20.64
C PRO A 214 -2.78 27.92 21.79
N THR A 215 -3.27 28.18 22.99
CA THR A 215 -2.96 27.43 24.22
C THR A 215 -3.45 25.99 24.12
N TYR A 216 -4.63 25.78 23.51
CA TYR A 216 -5.08 24.46 23.08
C TYR A 216 -5.96 24.58 21.83
N LEU A 217 -6.01 23.48 21.08
CA LEU A 217 -6.94 23.23 19.98
C LEU A 217 -7.85 22.08 20.39
N SER A 218 -9.16 22.19 20.12
CA SER A 218 -10.16 21.19 20.44
C SER A 218 -11.01 20.88 19.22
N HIS A 219 -11.12 19.61 18.86
CA HIS A 219 -12.02 19.12 17.81
C HIS A 219 -13.08 18.25 18.46
N ALA A 220 -14.33 18.38 18.03
CA ALA A 220 -15.43 17.59 18.54
C ALA A 220 -16.40 17.17 17.44
N GLN A 221 -17.04 16.02 17.65
CA GLN A 221 -18.08 15.49 16.78
C GLN A 221 -19.28 15.03 17.61
N THR A 222 -20.48 15.41 17.18
CA THR A 222 -21.74 14.99 17.80
C THR A 222 -22.67 14.40 16.74
N VAL A 223 -23.13 13.17 16.95
CA VAL A 223 -24.06 12.50 16.04
C VAL A 223 -25.47 13.00 16.31
N LEU A 224 -26.00 13.82 15.39
CA LEU A 224 -27.36 14.35 15.50
C LEU A 224 -28.39 13.32 14.98
N ASP A 225 -28.09 12.71 13.84
CA ASP A 225 -28.86 11.60 13.26
C ASP A 225 -28.02 10.77 12.27
N VAL A 226 -28.68 9.82 11.59
CA VAL A 226 -28.03 8.89 10.65
C VAL A 226 -27.31 9.57 9.50
N ASP A 227 -27.77 10.76 9.10
CA ASP A 227 -27.24 11.50 7.95
C ASP A 227 -26.59 12.83 8.34
N THR A 228 -26.47 13.13 9.65
CA THR A 228 -26.02 14.43 10.14
C THR A 228 -25.09 14.30 11.34
N ILE A 229 -23.87 14.83 11.20
CA ILE A 229 -22.88 14.97 12.28
C ILE A 229 -22.57 16.45 12.45
N GLU A 230 -22.69 16.97 13.67
CA GLU A 230 -22.16 18.28 14.03
C GLU A 230 -20.66 18.17 14.27
N MET A 231 -19.88 19.04 13.63
CA MET A 231 -18.45 19.20 13.79
C MET A 231 -18.17 20.52 14.49
N SER A 232 -17.31 20.51 15.50
CA SER A 232 -16.86 21.73 16.17
C SER A 232 -15.35 21.78 16.27
N VAL A 233 -14.80 22.98 16.05
CA VAL A 233 -13.38 23.30 16.26
C VAL A 233 -13.31 24.47 17.23
N GLY A 234 -12.49 24.38 18.26
CA GLY A 234 -12.30 25.40 19.28
C GLY A 234 -10.83 25.69 19.53
N LEU A 235 -10.48 26.97 19.64
CA LEU A 235 -9.13 27.48 19.88
C LEU A 235 -9.15 28.43 21.07
N GLU A 236 -8.25 28.21 22.03
CA GLU A 236 -8.02 29.12 23.15
C GLU A 236 -6.72 29.89 22.97
N PHE A 237 -6.71 31.20 23.18
CA PHE A 237 -5.51 32.04 23.12
C PHE A 237 -5.16 32.64 24.48
N GLU A 238 -3.92 33.09 24.66
CA GLU A 238 -3.54 33.83 25.88
C GLU A 238 -4.20 35.22 25.92
N ASP A 239 -4.46 35.83 24.76
CA ASP A 239 -5.02 37.17 24.61
C ASP A 239 -6.12 37.22 23.53
N GLU A 240 -7.24 37.87 23.84
CA GLU A 240 -8.38 38.08 22.92
C GLU A 240 -7.96 38.81 21.63
N SER A 241 -6.88 39.60 21.67
CA SER A 241 -6.37 40.31 20.48
C SER A 241 -5.71 39.41 19.43
N ASP A 242 -5.42 38.15 19.76
CA ASP A 242 -4.93 37.14 18.82
C ASP A 242 -6.08 36.54 17.98
N ILE A 243 -7.34 36.75 18.38
CA ILE A 243 -8.54 36.38 17.60
C ILE A 243 -8.79 37.47 16.55
N THR A 244 -8.18 37.32 15.38
CA THR A 244 -8.28 38.27 14.27
C THR A 244 -9.44 37.95 13.33
N ASP A 245 -9.89 38.93 12.53
CA ASP A 245 -10.87 38.69 11.46
C ASP A 245 -10.33 37.65 10.44
N GLU A 246 -9.02 37.60 10.22
CA GLU A 246 -8.36 36.64 9.34
C GLU A 246 -8.43 35.21 9.88
N LEU A 247 -8.26 35.02 11.20
CA LEU A 247 -8.46 33.71 11.84
C LEU A 247 -9.92 33.24 11.69
N ILE A 248 -10.89 34.15 11.86
CA ILE A 248 -12.32 33.84 11.69
C ILE A 248 -12.60 33.40 10.25
N GLU A 249 -12.09 34.13 9.26
CA GLU A 249 -12.20 33.76 7.84
C GLU A 249 -11.55 32.40 7.55
N SER A 250 -10.38 32.10 8.14
CA SER A 250 -9.72 30.79 8.02
C SER A 250 -10.54 29.65 8.63
N LEU A 251 -11.16 29.88 9.81
CA LEU A 251 -12.05 28.91 10.45
C LEU A 251 -13.32 28.65 9.65
N GLU A 252 -13.88 29.67 9.00
CA GLU A 252 -15.01 29.49 8.08
C GLU A 252 -14.57 28.74 6.81
N ALA A 253 -13.35 29.01 6.31
CA ALA A 253 -12.78 28.37 5.13
C ALA A 253 -12.44 26.89 5.35
N GLU A 254 -12.11 26.48 6.58
CA GLU A 254 -11.84 25.08 6.94
C GLU A 254 -12.96 24.13 6.49
N PHE A 255 -14.21 24.60 6.57
CA PHE A 255 -15.40 23.83 6.20
C PHE A 255 -15.90 24.09 4.77
N ALA A 256 -15.20 24.90 3.98
CA ALA A 256 -15.64 25.27 2.63
C ALA A 256 -15.77 24.08 1.66
N TYR A 257 -15.07 22.98 1.95
CA TYR A 257 -15.07 21.76 1.13
C TYR A 257 -15.80 20.59 1.78
N ALA A 258 -16.40 20.77 2.96
CA ALA A 258 -17.26 19.77 3.58
C ALA A 258 -18.69 19.91 3.00
N ALA A 259 -19.38 18.78 2.79
CA ALA A 259 -20.81 18.85 2.50
C ALA A 259 -21.54 19.22 3.80
N THR A 260 -22.02 20.46 3.89
CA THR A 260 -22.68 20.97 5.08
C THR A 260 -24.15 21.30 4.81
N THR A 261 -25.00 21.14 5.82
CA THR A 261 -26.43 21.49 5.72
C THR A 261 -26.65 23.01 5.74
N ASP A 262 -25.75 23.74 6.42
CA ASP A 262 -25.77 25.19 6.62
C ASP A 262 -24.34 25.79 6.62
N GLU A 263 -24.25 27.12 6.58
CA GLU A 263 -22.97 27.85 6.72
C GLU A 263 -22.38 27.68 8.14
N PRO A 264 -21.04 27.62 8.28
CA PRO A 264 -20.41 27.49 9.60
C PRO A 264 -20.75 28.69 10.50
N THR A 265 -20.94 28.42 11.79
CA THR A 265 -21.21 29.46 12.78
C THR A 265 -20.03 29.64 13.71
N VAL A 266 -19.47 30.84 13.75
CA VAL A 266 -18.37 31.22 14.65
C VAL A 266 -18.92 31.90 15.91
N ASP A 267 -18.51 31.42 17.09
CA ASP A 267 -18.79 32.02 18.40
C ASP A 267 -17.47 32.38 19.11
N ILE A 268 -17.45 33.55 19.75
CA ILE A 268 -16.27 34.08 20.47
C ILE A 268 -16.68 34.36 21.91
N ASP A 269 -16.04 33.65 22.85
CA ASP A 269 -16.20 33.86 24.30
C ASP A 269 -14.85 34.23 24.94
N GLY A 270 -14.54 35.53 24.93
CA GLY A 270 -13.30 36.05 25.49
C GLY A 270 -12.08 35.60 24.69
N THR A 271 -11.25 34.75 25.28
CA THR A 271 -10.03 34.18 24.67
C THR A 271 -10.28 32.89 23.89
N PHE A 272 -11.51 32.37 23.94
CA PHE A 272 -11.93 31.19 23.21
C PHE A 272 -12.69 31.58 21.94
N VAL A 273 -12.32 31.00 20.80
CA VAL A 273 -13.09 31.05 19.56
C VAL A 273 -13.45 29.64 19.14
N SER A 274 -14.70 29.43 18.75
CA SER A 274 -15.15 28.15 18.20
C SER A 274 -15.92 28.35 16.91
N THR A 275 -15.83 27.38 16.03
CA THR A 275 -16.69 27.27 14.85
C THR A 275 -17.41 25.94 14.89
N THR A 276 -18.68 25.94 14.49
CA THR A 276 -19.52 24.73 14.45
C THR A 276 -20.23 24.65 13.12
N VAL A 277 -20.34 23.44 12.57
CA VAL A 277 -21.06 23.16 11.33
C VAL A 277 -21.67 21.77 11.33
N GLU A 278 -22.79 21.60 10.65
CA GLU A 278 -23.45 20.31 10.46
C GLU A 278 -23.05 19.71 9.11
N ARG A 279 -22.45 18.51 9.11
CA ARG A 279 -22.13 17.74 7.90
C ARG A 279 -23.36 16.97 7.40
N ASP A 280 -23.59 17.00 6.10
CA ASP A 280 -24.63 16.24 5.39
C ASP A 280 -24.02 14.96 4.80
N LEU A 281 -24.13 13.85 5.54
CA LEU A 281 -23.59 12.56 5.13
C LEU A 281 -24.34 11.97 3.93
N ALA A 282 -25.62 12.30 3.75
CA ALA A 282 -26.36 11.86 2.58
C ALA A 282 -25.85 12.53 1.31
N ALA A 283 -25.49 13.82 1.38
CA ALA A 283 -24.81 14.53 0.31
C ALA A 283 -23.40 13.96 0.05
N GLU A 284 -22.62 13.69 1.10
CA GLU A 284 -21.30 13.06 0.94
C GLU A 284 -21.37 11.69 0.27
N ARG A 285 -22.33 10.84 0.68
CA ARG A 285 -22.55 9.53 0.04
C ARG A 285 -23.01 9.68 -1.41
N ALA A 286 -23.88 10.65 -1.71
CA ALA A 286 -24.29 10.92 -3.09
C ALA A 286 -23.12 11.40 -3.97
N VAL A 287 -22.16 12.14 -3.40
CA VAL A 287 -20.91 12.55 -4.08
C VAL A 287 -19.97 11.37 -4.26
N ARG A 288 -19.78 10.55 -3.23
CA ARG A 288 -18.95 9.34 -3.32
C ARG A 288 -19.51 8.33 -4.34
N ASP A 289 -20.82 8.25 -4.44
CA ASP A 289 -21.53 7.44 -5.43
C ASP A 289 -21.54 8.10 -6.82
N HIS A 290 -21.16 9.39 -6.95
CA HIS A 290 -20.91 10.03 -8.24
C HIS A 290 -19.50 9.65 -8.71
N ASP A 291 -19.40 8.56 -9.47
CA ASP A 291 -18.17 8.20 -10.14
C ASP A 291 -17.73 9.39 -11.03
N SER A 292 -16.42 9.69 -11.05
CA SER A 292 -15.76 10.64 -11.98
C SER A 292 -16.41 10.64 -13.37
N PRO A 293 -16.35 11.74 -14.17
CA PRO A 293 -16.92 11.79 -15.54
C PRO A 293 -16.40 10.69 -16.49
N GLY A 294 -15.42 9.91 -16.06
CA GLY A 294 -14.85 8.76 -16.76
C GLY A 294 -13.36 8.96 -16.93
N HIS A 295 -12.58 7.88 -16.87
CA HIS A 295 -11.15 7.98 -17.20
C HIS A 295 -10.96 8.15 -18.70
N LEU A 296 -10.03 9.02 -19.12
CA LEU A 296 -9.73 9.23 -20.53
C LEU A 296 -8.98 8.02 -21.11
N ARG A 297 -9.40 7.53 -22.27
CA ARG A 297 -8.70 6.51 -23.06
C ARG A 297 -8.40 7.04 -24.45
N VAL A 298 -7.15 6.90 -24.85
CA VAL A 298 -6.69 7.27 -26.19
C VAL A 298 -6.31 5.97 -26.90
N ASP A 299 -6.70 5.86 -28.17
CA ASP A 299 -6.27 4.73 -28.98
C ASP A 299 -4.75 4.70 -29.11
N ARG A 300 -4.17 3.50 -28.95
CA ARG A 300 -2.69 3.34 -29.02
C ARG A 300 -2.15 3.48 -30.44
N GLU A 301 -3.00 3.32 -31.45
CA GLU A 301 -2.67 3.44 -32.87
C GLU A 301 -3.27 4.73 -33.40
N ILE A 302 -2.65 5.86 -33.07
CA ILE A 302 -3.07 7.19 -33.53
C ILE A 302 -2.78 7.30 -35.03
N ASP A 303 -3.80 7.62 -35.84
CA ASP A 303 -3.63 7.96 -37.26
C ASP A 303 -3.37 9.47 -37.39
N PHE A 304 -2.13 9.83 -37.70
CA PHE A 304 -1.71 11.22 -37.83
C PHE A 304 -2.20 11.91 -39.12
N ASP A 305 -2.83 11.16 -40.04
CA ASP A 305 -3.48 11.74 -41.23
C ASP A 305 -4.92 12.23 -40.94
N ASP A 306 -5.47 11.93 -39.75
CA ASP A 306 -6.80 12.39 -39.35
C ASP A 306 -6.79 13.87 -38.89
N ASP A 307 -7.94 14.55 -39.04
CA ASP A 307 -8.08 15.95 -38.63
C ASP A 307 -8.21 16.09 -37.09
N TYR A 308 -8.61 15.01 -36.38
CA TYR A 308 -8.88 15.02 -34.95
C TYR A 308 -8.40 13.76 -34.25
N LEU A 309 -7.88 13.89 -33.03
CA LEU A 309 -7.68 12.80 -32.09
C LEU A 309 -9.00 12.48 -31.39
N GLU A 310 -9.46 11.24 -31.50
CA GLU A 310 -10.61 10.74 -30.74
C GLU A 310 -10.16 10.18 -29.38
N ILE A 311 -10.82 10.64 -28.31
CA ILE A 311 -10.56 10.23 -26.92
C ILE A 311 -11.84 9.65 -26.33
N GLU A 312 -11.84 8.36 -26.02
CA GLU A 312 -12.99 7.66 -25.44
C GLU A 312 -13.07 7.89 -23.92
N LEU A 313 -14.27 8.17 -23.43
CA LEU A 313 -14.58 8.20 -22.01
C LEU A 313 -14.81 6.79 -21.48
N GLY A 314 -14.02 6.41 -20.48
CA GLY A 314 -14.16 5.18 -19.74
C GLY A 314 -15.36 5.15 -18.80
N ARG A 315 -15.32 4.21 -17.85
CA ARG A 315 -16.38 4.06 -16.85
C ARG A 315 -16.46 5.32 -15.97
N GLY A 316 -17.63 5.96 -15.96
CA GLY A 316 -17.88 7.18 -15.20
C GLY A 316 -19.36 7.57 -15.24
N ASP A 317 -19.76 8.50 -14.37
CA ASP A 317 -21.14 8.93 -14.34
C ASP A 317 -21.47 9.95 -15.43
N PRO A 318 -22.68 9.84 -16.02
CA PRO A 318 -23.17 10.82 -16.96
C PRO A 318 -23.13 12.27 -16.45
N THR A 319 -22.25 13.11 -17.01
CA THR A 319 -21.97 14.48 -16.52
C THR A 319 -22.26 15.55 -17.60
N PRO A 320 -22.97 16.65 -17.28
CA PRO A 320 -23.20 17.75 -18.23
C PRO A 320 -21.89 18.42 -18.66
N VAL A 321 -21.76 18.73 -19.96
CA VAL A 321 -20.54 19.38 -20.50
C VAL A 321 -20.31 20.78 -19.91
N GLU A 322 -21.35 21.44 -19.43
CA GLU A 322 -21.23 22.76 -18.79
C GLU A 322 -20.51 22.73 -17.43
N ASP A 323 -20.50 21.56 -16.78
CA ASP A 323 -19.83 21.31 -15.50
C ASP A 323 -18.41 20.73 -15.72
N LEU A 324 -18.00 20.56 -16.99
CA LEU A 324 -16.72 19.97 -17.37
C LEU A 324 -15.77 20.98 -18.00
N THR A 325 -14.51 20.84 -17.64
CA THR A 325 -13.36 21.57 -18.19
C THR A 325 -12.36 20.56 -18.73
N PHE A 326 -12.05 20.64 -20.02
CA PHE A 326 -11.00 19.84 -20.64
C PHE A 326 -9.74 20.70 -20.75
N GLU A 327 -8.66 20.27 -20.13
CA GLU A 327 -7.36 20.93 -20.13
C GLU A 327 -6.38 20.17 -21.02
N VAL A 328 -5.61 20.93 -21.80
CA VAL A 328 -4.54 20.44 -22.67
C VAL A 328 -3.29 21.23 -22.31
N GLY A 329 -2.26 20.56 -21.79
CA GLY A 329 -1.04 21.21 -21.32
C GLY A 329 -1.27 22.23 -20.19
N ASP A 330 -2.18 21.91 -19.26
CA ASP A 330 -2.63 22.78 -18.15
C ASP A 330 -3.37 24.06 -18.59
N GLU A 331 -3.81 24.15 -19.85
CA GLU A 331 -4.65 25.23 -20.35
C GLU A 331 -6.05 24.72 -20.75
N GLU A 332 -7.11 25.47 -20.40
CA GLU A 332 -8.48 25.15 -20.80
C GLU A 332 -8.61 25.14 -22.33
N TYR A 333 -9.06 24.01 -22.88
CA TYR A 333 -9.24 23.79 -24.30
C TYR A 333 -10.65 24.20 -24.76
N ASP A 334 -10.79 24.59 -26.03
CA ASP A 334 -12.06 25.15 -26.54
C ASP A 334 -13.19 24.11 -26.49
N ARG A 335 -14.17 24.36 -25.62
CA ARG A 335 -15.37 23.52 -25.43
C ARG A 335 -16.20 23.33 -26.70
N ASP A 336 -16.21 24.31 -27.60
CA ASP A 336 -16.93 24.17 -28.88
C ASP A 336 -16.25 23.15 -29.81
N ILE A 337 -14.98 22.81 -29.55
CA ILE A 337 -14.20 21.79 -30.28
C ILE A 337 -14.35 20.45 -29.57
N TRP A 338 -13.89 20.33 -28.32
CA TRP A 338 -13.70 19.01 -27.72
C TRP A 338 -14.99 18.28 -27.37
N ALA A 339 -16.05 19.02 -27.04
CA ALA A 339 -17.32 18.39 -26.66
C ALA A 339 -18.04 17.74 -27.86
N ASP A 340 -17.60 17.96 -29.10
CA ASP A 340 -18.22 17.46 -30.35
C ASP A 340 -19.76 17.61 -30.39
N GLY A 341 -20.27 18.70 -29.82
CA GLY A 341 -21.71 18.96 -29.74
C GLY A 341 -22.50 18.10 -28.75
N HIS A 342 -21.83 17.33 -27.88
CA HIS A 342 -22.44 16.69 -26.72
C HIS A 342 -22.94 17.75 -25.73
N GLY A 343 -24.13 17.53 -25.17
CA GLY A 343 -24.62 18.31 -24.03
C GLY A 343 -24.30 17.65 -22.68
N LYS A 344 -23.93 16.38 -22.73
CA LYS A 344 -23.65 15.50 -21.60
C LYS A 344 -22.72 14.40 -22.08
N LEU A 345 -21.74 14.03 -21.28
CA LEU A 345 -20.81 12.93 -21.53
C LEU A 345 -21.18 11.73 -20.67
N GLU A 346 -21.16 10.54 -21.25
CA GLU A 346 -21.41 9.25 -20.57
C GLU A 346 -20.33 8.23 -20.97
N GLU A 347 -20.21 7.10 -20.27
CA GLU A 347 -19.28 6.01 -20.62
C GLU A 347 -19.44 5.59 -22.09
N GLY A 348 -18.33 5.57 -22.82
CA GLY A 348 -18.25 5.22 -24.24
C GLY A 348 -18.52 6.38 -25.21
N ASP A 349 -18.81 7.58 -24.72
CA ASP A 349 -18.77 8.79 -25.54
C ASP A 349 -17.33 9.15 -25.91
N THR A 350 -17.17 9.93 -26.98
CA THR A 350 -15.88 10.37 -27.51
C THR A 350 -15.81 11.89 -27.48
N ILE A 351 -14.70 12.41 -26.96
CA ILE A 351 -14.32 13.82 -27.12
C ILE A 351 -13.19 13.92 -28.14
N VAL A 352 -13.01 15.10 -28.71
CA VAL A 352 -12.03 15.30 -29.78
C VAL A 352 -11.00 16.39 -29.45
N MET A 353 -9.83 16.31 -30.06
CA MET A 353 -8.83 17.37 -30.04
C MET A 353 -8.28 17.53 -31.47
N ASP A 354 -7.94 18.74 -31.89
CA ASP A 354 -7.33 18.94 -33.21
C ASP A 354 -5.97 18.21 -33.26
N MET A 355 -5.70 17.46 -34.33
CA MET A 355 -4.41 16.78 -34.46
C MET A 355 -3.24 17.75 -34.54
N ASP A 356 -3.46 19.00 -35.00
CA ASP A 356 -2.43 20.05 -35.03
C ASP A 356 -2.01 20.48 -33.59
N ASP A 357 -2.83 20.21 -32.57
CA ASP A 357 -2.54 20.51 -31.16
C ASP A 357 -1.93 19.32 -30.40
N VAL A 358 -1.84 18.14 -31.02
CA VAL A 358 -1.24 16.95 -30.41
C VAL A 358 0.28 17.04 -30.43
N GLU A 359 0.89 17.07 -29.25
CA GLU A 359 2.35 17.06 -29.08
C GLU A 359 2.84 15.84 -28.27
N PRO A 360 4.09 15.40 -28.46
CA PRO A 360 4.75 14.47 -27.56
C PRO A 360 4.69 14.90 -26.09
N ASN A 361 4.49 13.93 -25.20
CA ASN A 361 4.36 14.13 -23.76
C ASN A 361 3.25 15.12 -23.32
N LEU A 362 2.22 15.31 -24.14
CA LEU A 362 1.16 16.26 -23.85
C LEU A 362 0.21 15.72 -22.77
N SER A 363 0.10 16.41 -21.65
CA SER A 363 -0.88 16.12 -20.59
C SER A 363 -2.27 16.57 -21.01
N ILE A 364 -3.26 15.69 -20.88
CA ILE A 364 -4.67 16.01 -21.05
C ILE A 364 -5.44 15.65 -19.78
N ARG A 365 -6.36 16.51 -19.37
CA ARG A 365 -7.17 16.29 -18.16
C ARG A 365 -8.61 16.72 -18.38
N LEU A 366 -9.55 15.91 -17.94
CA LEU A 366 -10.95 16.27 -17.83
C LEU A 366 -11.27 16.50 -16.36
N HIS A 367 -11.70 17.71 -16.05
CA HIS A 367 -12.02 18.18 -14.71
C HIS A 367 -13.52 18.44 -14.60
N HIS A 368 -14.08 18.10 -13.45
CA HIS A 368 -15.48 18.28 -13.10
C HIS A 368 -15.53 19.04 -11.77
N ASP A 369 -15.89 20.31 -11.87
CA ASP A 369 -16.20 21.16 -10.73
C ASP A 369 -17.65 20.93 -10.32
N HIS A 370 -17.88 20.48 -9.09
CA HIS A 370 -19.21 20.40 -8.51
C HIS A 370 -19.27 21.18 -7.19
N GLU A 371 -20.47 21.37 -6.65
CA GLU A 371 -20.72 22.23 -5.47
C GLU A 371 -19.93 21.84 -4.20
N LEU A 372 -19.25 20.69 -4.19
CA LEU A 372 -18.61 20.08 -3.01
C LEU A 372 -17.14 19.67 -3.26
N GLY A 373 -16.56 20.07 -4.40
CA GLY A 373 -15.18 19.73 -4.73
C GLY A 373 -14.94 19.60 -6.22
N SER A 374 -13.74 19.15 -6.58
CA SER A 374 -13.41 18.81 -7.94
C SER A 374 -13.01 17.36 -8.07
N SER A 375 -13.46 16.73 -9.15
CA SER A 375 -13.01 15.41 -9.57
C SER A 375 -12.43 15.51 -10.97
N GLY A 376 -11.50 14.64 -11.32
CA GLY A 376 -10.95 14.67 -12.67
C GLY A 376 -10.23 13.40 -13.03
N SER A 377 -9.99 13.24 -14.32
CA SER A 377 -9.19 12.17 -14.87
C SER A 377 -8.21 12.77 -15.87
N GLY A 378 -6.99 12.25 -15.90
CA GLY A 378 -5.97 12.73 -16.82
C GLY A 378 -5.13 11.60 -17.37
N THR A 379 -4.50 11.85 -18.51
CA THR A 379 -3.54 10.95 -19.13
C THR A 379 -2.55 11.77 -19.95
N SER A 380 -1.49 11.13 -20.44
CA SER A 380 -0.49 11.78 -21.29
C SER A 380 -0.50 11.14 -22.67
N LEU A 381 -0.44 11.97 -23.70
CA LEU A 381 -0.35 11.57 -25.09
C LEU A 381 1.12 11.38 -25.48
N LEU A 382 1.39 10.40 -26.34
CA LEU A 382 2.70 10.24 -27.00
C LEU A 382 3.90 10.30 -26.04
N SER A 383 3.78 9.64 -24.88
CA SER A 383 4.79 9.65 -23.79
C SER A 383 5.69 8.41 -23.75
N HIS A 384 5.54 7.50 -24.71
CA HIS A 384 6.19 6.18 -24.71
C HIS A 384 6.79 5.83 -26.07
N PHE A 385 7.70 6.67 -26.55
CA PHE A 385 8.44 6.40 -27.78
C PHE A 385 9.54 5.34 -27.55
N GLN A 386 9.82 4.56 -28.58
CA GLN A 386 10.80 3.48 -28.57
C GLN A 386 12.16 4.00 -29.01
N PHE A 387 13.10 3.88 -28.08
CA PHE A 387 14.51 4.08 -28.33
C PHE A 387 15.27 2.82 -27.92
N THR A 388 16.40 2.57 -28.58
CA THR A 388 17.39 1.59 -28.14
C THR A 388 18.73 2.28 -27.90
N SER A 389 19.55 1.69 -27.05
CA SER A 389 20.86 2.23 -26.70
C SER A 389 21.94 1.16 -26.67
N GLU A 390 23.11 1.49 -27.20
CA GLU A 390 24.31 0.64 -27.17
C GLU A 390 25.47 1.42 -26.54
N LEU A 391 26.03 0.90 -25.45
CA LEU A 391 27.14 1.53 -24.72
C LEU A 391 28.48 0.92 -25.15
N ASP A 392 29.42 1.76 -25.58
CA ASP A 392 30.84 1.42 -25.63
C ASP A 392 31.49 1.80 -24.29
N VAL A 393 31.73 0.81 -23.44
CA VAL A 393 32.33 1.02 -22.12
C VAL A 393 33.79 1.48 -22.15
N ASP A 394 34.50 1.25 -23.26
CA ASP A 394 35.91 1.64 -23.37
C ASP A 394 36.06 3.13 -23.68
N THR A 395 35.07 3.72 -24.37
CA THR A 395 35.04 5.15 -24.70
C THR A 395 34.08 5.96 -23.83
N GLY A 396 33.08 5.32 -23.20
CA GLY A 396 31.99 5.98 -22.51
C GLY A 396 30.99 6.64 -23.47
N GLU A 397 30.90 6.14 -24.70
CA GLU A 397 29.99 6.62 -25.73
C GLU A 397 28.73 5.73 -25.78
N LEU A 398 27.56 6.34 -25.58
CA LEU A 398 26.26 5.68 -25.73
C LEU A 398 25.63 6.09 -27.06
N VAL A 399 25.38 5.12 -27.94
CA VAL A 399 24.64 5.34 -29.19
C VAL A 399 23.16 5.12 -28.92
N VAL A 400 22.35 6.16 -29.09
CA VAL A 400 20.88 6.10 -28.96
C VAL A 400 20.27 6.10 -30.35
N THR A 401 19.34 5.19 -30.62
CA THR A 401 18.64 5.03 -31.90
C THR A 401 17.14 5.11 -31.71
N TYR A 402 16.47 5.93 -32.51
CA TYR A 402 15.01 6.06 -32.54
C TYR A 402 14.39 4.93 -33.38
N LEU A 403 13.28 4.33 -32.93
CA LEU A 403 12.70 3.12 -33.55
C LEU A 403 11.25 3.24 -33.99
N ASP A 404 10.58 4.36 -33.74
CA ASP A 404 9.20 4.56 -34.19
C ASP A 404 9.12 5.25 -35.55
N ASP A 405 7.98 5.07 -36.21
CA ASP A 405 7.66 5.66 -37.51
C ASP A 405 7.24 7.14 -37.42
N PHE A 406 6.86 7.62 -36.23
CA PHE A 406 6.40 8.99 -36.00
C PHE A 406 7.56 9.99 -36.08
N PRO A 407 7.49 11.07 -36.89
CA PRO A 407 8.57 12.04 -36.93
C PRO A 407 8.61 12.90 -35.67
N LEU A 408 9.78 13.04 -35.05
CA LEU A 408 10.00 13.97 -33.92
C LEU A 408 10.87 15.15 -34.36
N ASP A 409 10.53 16.36 -33.91
CA ASP A 409 11.40 17.53 -34.09
C ASP A 409 12.62 17.44 -33.16
N GLY A 410 13.80 17.22 -33.73
CA GLY A 410 15.05 17.09 -32.96
C GLY A 410 15.47 18.35 -32.23
N ASP A 411 14.90 19.51 -32.57
CA ASP A 411 15.07 20.76 -31.80
C ASP A 411 14.35 20.74 -30.44
N ARG A 412 13.48 19.75 -30.20
CA ARG A 412 12.73 19.58 -28.93
C ARG A 412 13.16 18.33 -28.15
N VAL A 413 13.96 17.45 -28.76
CA VAL A 413 14.42 16.21 -28.10
C VAL A 413 15.72 16.45 -27.35
N HIS A 414 15.73 16.16 -26.05
CA HIS A 414 16.89 16.25 -25.19
C HIS A 414 17.27 14.87 -24.64
N LEU A 415 18.57 14.66 -24.43
CA LEU A 415 19.08 13.51 -23.69
C LEU A 415 19.72 14.01 -22.39
N ALA A 416 19.37 13.39 -21.28
CA ALA A 416 19.96 13.66 -19.97
C ALA A 416 20.33 12.33 -19.30
N ALA A 417 21.59 12.21 -18.87
CA ALA A 417 22.05 11.03 -18.14
C ALA A 417 22.24 11.33 -16.66
N TYR A 418 21.83 10.38 -15.83
CA TYR A 418 21.86 10.42 -14.38
C TYR A 418 22.58 9.19 -13.86
N ASP A 419 23.31 9.35 -12.75
CA ASP A 419 24.02 8.23 -12.11
C ASP A 419 23.03 7.14 -11.63
N GLU A 420 21.87 7.57 -11.12
CA GLU A 420 20.77 6.72 -10.70
C GLU A 420 19.45 7.25 -11.22
N ARG A 421 18.43 6.38 -11.30
CA ARG A 421 17.10 6.80 -11.72
C ARG A 421 16.57 7.90 -10.79
N PRO A 422 16.30 9.11 -11.29
CA PRO A 422 15.83 10.21 -10.45
C PRO A 422 14.46 9.86 -9.88
N ARG A 423 14.34 9.86 -8.55
CA ARG A 423 13.05 9.70 -7.87
C ARG A 423 12.41 11.09 -7.76
N TYR A 424 11.24 11.26 -8.35
CA TYR A 424 10.45 12.46 -8.15
C TYR A 424 10.01 12.53 -6.67
N ARG A 425 10.38 13.60 -5.99
CA ARG A 425 9.86 13.98 -4.68
C ARG A 425 9.33 15.41 -4.81
N PRO A 426 8.04 15.68 -4.49
CA PRO A 426 7.44 17.00 -4.69
C PRO A 426 8.19 18.16 -4.01
N ASP A 427 8.87 17.87 -2.89
CA ASP A 427 9.52 18.87 -2.03
C ASP A 427 11.05 18.94 -2.17
N GLU A 428 11.64 18.17 -3.08
CA GLU A 428 13.09 18.17 -3.31
C GLU A 428 13.40 18.63 -4.74
N ASP A 429 14.43 19.47 -4.90
CA ASP A 429 14.95 19.84 -6.22
C ASP A 429 15.30 18.57 -7.00
N ALA A 430 14.87 18.50 -8.27
CA ALA A 430 15.22 17.38 -9.14
C ALA A 430 16.77 17.24 -9.21
N PRO A 431 17.31 16.02 -9.15
CA PRO A 431 18.75 15.82 -9.17
C PRO A 431 19.35 16.43 -10.44
N GLU A 432 20.55 17.00 -10.34
CA GLU A 432 21.25 17.51 -11.52
C GLU A 432 21.76 16.34 -12.37
N PRO A 433 21.51 16.33 -13.69
CA PRO A 433 22.06 15.31 -14.58
C PRO A 433 23.58 15.42 -14.67
N ARG A 434 24.24 14.27 -14.81
CA ARG A 434 25.68 14.17 -15.02
C ARG A 434 26.10 14.81 -16.34
N THR A 435 25.33 14.56 -17.39
CA THR A 435 25.54 15.15 -18.72
C THR A 435 24.22 15.33 -19.45
N THR A 436 24.15 16.34 -20.31
CA THR A 436 22.99 16.62 -21.15
C THR A 436 23.43 16.98 -22.56
N THR A 437 22.62 16.61 -23.55
CA THR A 437 22.85 16.99 -24.95
C THR A 437 21.54 17.13 -25.71
N GLN A 438 21.57 17.89 -26.80
CA GLN A 438 20.51 17.98 -27.79
C GLN A 438 21.11 17.60 -29.14
N PRO A 439 21.20 16.29 -29.45
CA PRO A 439 22.10 15.83 -30.49
C PRO A 439 21.51 15.98 -31.90
N TRP A 440 20.19 16.17 -32.00
CA TRP A 440 19.45 16.25 -33.26
C TRP A 440 19.00 17.68 -33.62
N GLN A 441 19.71 18.70 -33.13
CA GLN A 441 19.35 20.09 -33.41
C GLN A 441 19.36 20.39 -34.92
N GLY A 442 18.22 20.87 -35.44
CA GLY A 442 17.97 21.17 -36.84
C GLY A 442 17.67 19.96 -37.71
N GLU A 443 17.43 18.79 -37.11
CA GLU A 443 17.12 17.53 -37.77
C GLU A 443 15.76 16.99 -37.31
N GLU A 444 15.06 16.29 -38.20
CA GLU A 444 13.84 15.54 -37.87
C GLU A 444 14.27 14.09 -37.59
N LEU A 445 13.84 13.53 -36.45
CA LEU A 445 14.07 12.14 -36.13
C LEU A 445 13.06 11.28 -36.88
N THR A 446 13.57 10.24 -37.52
CA THR A 446 12.79 9.20 -38.20
C THR A 446 13.34 7.84 -37.78
N GLU A 447 12.62 6.74 -38.01
CA GLU A 447 13.08 5.38 -37.69
C GLU A 447 14.55 5.17 -38.13
N GLY A 448 15.39 4.75 -37.19
CA GLY A 448 16.82 4.51 -37.38
C GLY A 448 17.73 5.74 -37.25
N THR A 449 17.21 6.94 -36.98
CA THR A 449 18.03 8.11 -36.65
C THR A 449 18.80 7.85 -35.36
N THR A 450 20.12 8.12 -35.38
CA THR A 450 21.01 7.86 -34.24
C THR A 450 21.70 9.11 -33.72
N ALA A 451 22.10 9.09 -32.46
CA ALA A 451 23.00 10.06 -31.84
C ALA A 451 23.96 9.38 -30.88
N THR A 452 25.09 10.04 -30.61
CA THR A 452 26.07 9.59 -29.61
C THR A 452 26.07 10.56 -28.44
N LEU A 453 26.06 10.01 -27.23
CA LEU A 453 26.21 10.73 -25.98
C LEU A 453 27.52 10.29 -25.30
N ASP A 454 28.38 11.26 -25.02
CA ASP A 454 29.67 11.03 -24.37
C ASP A 454 29.58 11.09 -22.84
N GLY A 455 30.51 10.42 -22.16
CA GLY A 455 30.70 10.52 -20.71
C GLY A 455 29.75 9.64 -19.90
N ILE A 456 29.20 8.60 -20.52
CA ILE A 456 28.26 7.66 -19.92
C ILE A 456 28.99 6.51 -19.25
N GLU A 457 28.58 6.21 -18.03
CA GLU A 457 29.06 5.08 -17.25
C GLU A 457 28.05 3.92 -17.27
N PRO A 458 28.51 2.67 -17.13
CA PRO A 458 27.59 1.55 -16.95
C PRO A 458 26.71 1.76 -15.73
N GLY A 459 25.40 1.62 -15.89
CA GLY A 459 24.42 1.83 -14.84
C GLY A 459 23.58 3.09 -15.01
N ASP A 460 24.13 4.12 -15.67
CA ASP A 460 23.49 5.42 -15.85
C ASP A 460 22.07 5.26 -16.44
N GLU A 461 21.14 6.06 -15.93
CA GLU A 461 19.79 6.19 -16.46
C GLU A 461 19.75 7.37 -17.44
N ILE A 462 19.26 7.15 -18.65
CA ILE A 462 19.15 8.15 -19.71
C ILE A 462 17.68 8.45 -19.94
N ILE A 463 17.30 9.68 -19.63
CA ILE A 463 15.99 10.22 -19.97
C ILE A 463 16.08 10.84 -21.36
N VAL A 464 15.17 10.40 -22.24
CA VAL A 464 14.89 11.09 -23.50
C VAL A 464 13.72 12.02 -23.22
N GLY A 465 13.99 13.32 -23.14
CA GLY A 465 13.01 14.35 -22.79
C GLY A 465 12.48 15.12 -24.00
N TRP A 466 11.27 15.63 -23.90
CA TRP A 466 10.64 16.55 -24.86
C TRP A 466 10.54 17.96 -24.26
N ASP A 467 11.13 18.95 -24.91
CA ASP A 467 11.30 20.36 -24.46
C ASP A 467 12.03 20.58 -23.13
N GLY A 468 12.51 19.51 -22.51
CA GLY A 468 13.21 19.59 -21.25
C GLY A 468 14.00 18.33 -20.93
N ILE A 469 14.60 18.34 -19.75
CA ILE A 469 15.49 17.30 -19.23
C ILE A 469 14.99 16.76 -17.90
N GLU A 470 13.87 17.26 -17.38
CA GLU A 470 13.32 16.82 -16.12
C GLU A 470 12.66 15.44 -16.29
N PRO A 471 12.56 14.64 -15.22
CA PRO A 471 11.90 13.33 -15.30
C PRO A 471 10.45 13.39 -15.81
N SER A 472 9.75 14.51 -15.58
CA SER A 472 8.39 14.77 -16.11
C SER A 472 8.35 14.97 -17.62
N ASP A 473 9.47 15.35 -18.24
CA ASP A 473 9.58 15.62 -19.67
C ASP A 473 9.85 14.33 -20.47
N GLY A 474 10.04 13.21 -19.79
CA GLY A 474 10.50 11.95 -20.35
C GLY A 474 9.49 11.31 -21.31
N ILE A 475 9.88 11.20 -22.59
CA ILE A 475 9.18 10.43 -23.61
C ILE A 475 9.73 9.00 -23.79
N SER A 476 10.89 8.71 -23.19
CA SER A 476 11.49 7.38 -23.09
C SER A 476 12.54 7.35 -21.99
N ASN A 477 12.75 6.17 -21.39
CA ASN A 477 13.81 5.92 -20.42
C ASN A 477 14.70 4.78 -20.92
N LEU A 478 16.00 4.99 -20.89
CA LEU A 478 17.02 4.04 -21.30
C LEU A 478 17.98 3.82 -20.14
N ARG A 479 18.64 2.67 -20.13
CA ARG A 479 19.69 2.37 -19.14
C ARG A 479 20.96 1.99 -19.86
N ALA A 480 22.07 2.62 -19.50
CA ALA A 480 23.41 2.29 -19.99
C ALA A 480 23.84 0.94 -19.42
N ARG A 481 23.45 -0.15 -20.08
CA ARG A 481 23.67 -1.49 -19.54
C ARG A 481 25.16 -1.86 -19.60
N PRO A 482 25.75 -2.39 -18.52
CA PRO A 482 27.07 -3.00 -18.58
C PRO A 482 27.08 -4.16 -19.60
N PRO A 483 28.25 -4.49 -20.16
CA PRO A 483 28.39 -5.58 -21.12
C PRO A 483 28.14 -6.93 -20.44
N GLY A 484 27.38 -7.78 -21.13
CA GLY A 484 27.12 -9.15 -20.73
C GLY A 484 25.87 -9.36 -19.87
N SER A 485 25.70 -10.61 -19.44
CA SER A 485 24.71 -11.08 -18.46
C SER A 485 25.35 -12.12 -17.55
N ALA A 486 24.79 -12.28 -16.35
CA ALA A 486 25.14 -13.38 -15.46
C ALA A 486 24.05 -14.46 -15.48
N ARG A 487 24.49 -15.72 -15.58
CA ARG A 487 23.68 -16.92 -15.38
C ARG A 487 24.12 -17.58 -14.08
N PHE A 488 23.16 -18.06 -13.31
CA PHE A 488 23.42 -18.72 -12.03
C PHE A 488 22.84 -20.13 -12.06
N GLU A 489 23.63 -21.11 -11.61
CA GLU A 489 23.21 -22.48 -11.38
C GLU A 489 23.53 -22.85 -9.94
N TYR A 490 22.60 -23.49 -9.23
CA TYR A 490 22.76 -23.81 -7.82
C TYR A 490 22.67 -25.33 -7.61
N ASP A 491 23.66 -25.88 -6.91
CA ASP A 491 23.69 -27.26 -6.45
C ASP A 491 23.24 -27.30 -4.98
N TYR A 492 21.98 -27.72 -4.76
CA TYR A 492 21.36 -27.79 -3.45
C TYR A 492 21.94 -28.87 -2.53
N GLU A 493 22.53 -29.93 -3.09
CA GLU A 493 23.17 -30.97 -2.26
C GLU A 493 24.45 -30.45 -1.62
N ASN A 494 25.24 -29.69 -2.38
CA ASN A 494 26.54 -29.18 -1.94
C ASN A 494 26.50 -27.74 -1.41
N ARG A 495 25.35 -27.06 -1.55
CA ARG A 495 25.17 -25.62 -1.27
C ARG A 495 26.19 -24.77 -2.03
N THR A 496 26.38 -25.09 -3.31
CA THR A 496 27.36 -24.43 -4.18
C THR A 496 26.64 -23.69 -5.30
N VAL A 497 26.95 -22.41 -5.49
CA VAL A 497 26.51 -21.65 -6.67
C VAL A 497 27.62 -21.61 -7.72
N GLU A 498 27.24 -21.77 -8.97
CA GLU A 498 28.04 -21.53 -10.15
C GLU A 498 27.52 -20.27 -10.84
N ALA A 499 28.34 -19.21 -10.90
CA ALA A 499 28.00 -17.97 -11.59
C ALA A 499 28.82 -17.86 -12.90
N THR A 500 28.13 -17.72 -14.02
CA THR A 500 28.72 -17.70 -15.37
C THR A 500 28.41 -16.39 -16.08
N LEU A 501 29.45 -15.76 -16.63
CA LEU A 501 29.30 -14.57 -17.48
C LEU A 501 29.04 -14.98 -18.93
N GLU A 502 28.06 -14.34 -19.58
CA GLU A 502 27.74 -14.54 -20.99
C GLU A 502 27.85 -13.21 -21.75
N PHE A 503 28.57 -13.23 -22.88
CA PHE A 503 28.70 -12.09 -23.79
C PHE A 503 28.17 -12.48 -25.17
N GLY A 504 27.11 -11.81 -25.64
CA GLY A 504 26.51 -12.05 -26.95
C GLY A 504 25.46 -10.99 -27.30
N GLU A 505 25.08 -10.92 -28.57
CA GLU A 505 23.95 -10.10 -29.01
C GLU A 505 22.68 -10.59 -28.31
N ARG A 506 22.15 -9.81 -27.36
CA ARG A 506 20.80 -10.08 -26.86
C ARG A 506 19.84 -9.96 -28.02
N GLN A 507 18.94 -10.94 -28.14
CA GLN A 507 17.79 -10.84 -29.03
C GLN A 507 17.12 -9.48 -28.83
N PRO A 508 16.92 -8.67 -29.90
CA PRO A 508 16.03 -7.52 -29.80
C PRO A 508 14.68 -8.04 -29.32
N HIS A 509 14.04 -7.29 -28.41
CA HIS A 509 12.67 -7.58 -27.95
C HIS A 509 11.78 -7.81 -29.17
N ALA A 510 11.55 -9.09 -29.51
CA ALA A 510 10.69 -9.45 -30.61
C ALA A 510 9.27 -9.01 -30.24
N LYS A 511 8.65 -8.20 -31.12
CA LYS A 511 7.22 -7.87 -31.05
C LYS A 511 6.44 -9.14 -30.67
N PRO A 512 5.59 -9.13 -29.62
CA PRO A 512 4.76 -10.29 -29.31
C PRO A 512 3.87 -10.61 -30.53
N GLY A 513 4.12 -11.74 -31.18
CA GLY A 513 3.33 -12.22 -32.33
C GLY A 513 4.07 -12.37 -33.67
N VAL A 514 5.34 -11.99 -33.78
CA VAL A 514 6.12 -12.26 -35.01
C VAL A 514 7.00 -13.50 -34.80
N THR A 515 6.61 -14.64 -35.39
CA THR A 515 7.52 -15.77 -35.54
C THR A 515 8.64 -15.36 -36.50
N ALA A 516 9.83 -15.07 -35.96
CA ALA A 516 11.03 -14.88 -36.76
C ALA A 516 11.31 -16.19 -37.52
N GLU A 517 11.05 -16.19 -38.82
CA GLU A 517 11.56 -17.22 -39.72
C GLU A 517 13.08 -17.05 -39.81
N ALA A 518 13.80 -17.78 -38.95
CA ALA A 518 15.25 -17.90 -38.99
C ALA A 518 15.69 -18.38 -40.39
N ASN A 519 16.22 -17.46 -41.19
CA ASN A 519 16.96 -17.75 -42.41
C ASN A 519 18.09 -16.73 -42.56
N GLY A 520 19.24 -17.07 -42.00
CA GLY A 520 20.48 -16.34 -42.16
C GLY A 520 21.55 -16.95 -41.27
N ASP A 521 22.29 -17.93 -41.79
CA ASP A 521 23.55 -18.39 -41.23
C ASP A 521 24.55 -17.21 -41.27
N ASP A 522 24.58 -16.38 -40.23
CA ASP A 522 25.69 -15.48 -39.93
C ASP A 522 26.14 -15.79 -38.50
N GLU A 523 26.97 -16.84 -38.38
CA GLU A 523 27.79 -17.07 -37.18
C GLU A 523 28.86 -15.97 -37.15
N THR A 524 28.51 -14.77 -36.71
CA THR A 524 29.51 -13.86 -36.16
C THR A 524 29.84 -14.35 -34.76
N ASP A 525 31.00 -15.00 -34.62
CA ASP A 525 31.68 -15.33 -33.35
C ASP A 525 31.65 -14.12 -32.41
N THR A 526 30.65 -14.02 -31.53
CA THR A 526 30.66 -13.10 -30.38
C THR A 526 31.38 -13.71 -29.17
N ASP A 527 31.81 -14.97 -29.28
CA ASP A 527 32.40 -15.79 -28.21
C ASP A 527 33.83 -15.35 -27.82
N ASP A 528 34.50 -14.53 -28.65
CA ASP A 528 35.88 -14.07 -28.46
C ASP A 528 36.01 -12.69 -27.76
N THR A 529 34.91 -12.10 -27.27
CA THR A 529 34.99 -10.81 -26.56
C THR A 529 35.59 -11.01 -25.16
N GLU A 530 36.88 -10.69 -25.01
CA GLU A 530 37.58 -10.69 -23.72
C GLU A 530 37.40 -9.32 -23.01
N ARG A 531 37.09 -9.36 -21.72
CA ARG A 531 37.00 -8.19 -20.84
C ARG A 531 37.87 -8.39 -19.58
N PRO A 532 38.39 -7.33 -18.95
CA PRO A 532 39.08 -7.46 -17.66
C PRO A 532 38.20 -8.16 -16.62
N ALA A 533 38.77 -9.10 -15.86
CA ALA A 533 38.02 -9.82 -14.84
C ALA A 533 37.63 -8.90 -13.66
N ASP A 534 38.47 -7.91 -13.34
CA ASP A 534 38.25 -6.93 -12.27
C ASP A 534 37.08 -5.97 -12.54
N ASP A 535 36.50 -5.96 -13.75
CA ASP A 535 35.31 -5.16 -14.06
C ASP A 535 34.00 -5.80 -13.55
N TYR A 536 34.04 -7.09 -13.16
CA TYR A 536 32.89 -7.86 -12.71
C TYR A 536 33.08 -8.28 -11.26
N GLU A 537 32.11 -7.98 -10.42
CA GLU A 537 32.11 -8.35 -9.01
C GLU A 537 30.88 -9.19 -8.68
N LEU A 538 31.10 -10.31 -7.98
CA LEU A 538 30.06 -11.18 -7.45
C LEU A 538 29.77 -10.81 -6.00
N LEU A 539 28.53 -10.46 -5.71
CA LEU A 539 28.02 -10.14 -4.39
C LEU A 539 27.11 -11.26 -3.87
N ILE A 540 27.18 -11.50 -2.57
CA ILE A 540 26.34 -12.41 -1.79
C ILE A 540 25.77 -11.59 -0.63
N ASP A 541 24.45 -11.40 -0.62
CA ASP A 541 23.74 -10.53 0.33
C ASP A 541 24.42 -9.15 0.45
N ASP A 542 24.64 -8.50 -0.70
CA ASP A 542 25.32 -7.19 -0.85
C ASP A 542 26.81 -7.13 -0.43
N GLU A 543 27.41 -8.26 -0.03
CA GLU A 543 28.84 -8.33 0.32
C GLU A 543 29.66 -9.04 -0.77
N PRO A 544 30.89 -8.57 -1.08
CA PRO A 544 31.76 -9.26 -2.04
C PRO A 544 32.03 -10.71 -1.65
N ALA A 545 31.74 -11.63 -2.58
CA ALA A 545 31.98 -13.05 -2.39
C ALA A 545 33.46 -13.37 -2.14
N ALA A 546 33.73 -14.45 -1.41
CA ALA A 546 35.09 -14.87 -1.05
C ALA A 546 35.95 -15.33 -2.25
N THR A 547 35.35 -15.54 -3.41
CA THR A 547 36.03 -15.88 -4.66
C THR A 547 35.44 -15.04 -5.78
N GLN A 548 36.28 -14.27 -6.45
CA GLN A 548 35.92 -13.38 -7.55
C GLN A 548 36.53 -13.88 -8.87
N TRP A 549 36.00 -13.42 -10.02
CA TRP A 549 36.63 -13.70 -11.32
C TRP A 549 38.08 -13.19 -11.36
N ALA A 550 38.32 -12.02 -10.78
CA ALA A 550 39.62 -11.38 -10.60
C ALA A 550 40.68 -12.24 -9.88
N ASP A 551 40.25 -13.15 -9.00
CA ASP A 551 41.16 -14.03 -8.25
C ASP A 551 41.72 -15.16 -9.13
N GLU A 552 40.96 -15.58 -10.15
CA GLU A 552 41.25 -16.74 -10.99
C GLU A 552 41.72 -16.36 -12.40
N TYR A 553 41.27 -15.22 -12.91
CA TYR A 553 41.47 -14.80 -14.29
C TYR A 553 41.93 -13.33 -14.36
N ASP A 554 42.82 -13.01 -15.31
CA ASP A 554 43.11 -11.61 -15.66
C ASP A 554 42.00 -11.03 -16.57
N THR A 555 41.35 -11.88 -17.36
CA THR A 555 40.29 -11.55 -18.32
C THR A 555 39.22 -12.63 -18.36
N VAL A 556 37.97 -12.22 -18.61
CA VAL A 556 36.80 -13.09 -18.77
C VAL A 556 36.29 -13.05 -20.21
N SER A 557 35.82 -14.19 -20.69
CA SER A 557 35.08 -14.36 -21.95
C SER A 557 33.72 -15.00 -21.69
N SER A 558 32.89 -15.15 -22.72
CA SER A 558 31.58 -15.80 -22.57
C SER A 558 31.78 -17.23 -22.07
N GLY A 559 30.93 -17.67 -21.13
CA GLY A 559 31.06 -18.96 -20.45
C GLY A 559 32.10 -19.00 -19.32
N THR A 560 32.73 -17.88 -18.94
CA THR A 560 33.65 -17.86 -17.80
C THR A 560 32.91 -17.94 -16.48
N THR A 561 33.33 -18.87 -15.63
CA THR A 561 32.60 -19.26 -14.43
C THR A 561 33.44 -19.12 -13.16
N VAL A 562 32.79 -18.75 -12.06
CA VAL A 562 33.28 -18.92 -10.68
C VAL A 562 32.32 -19.80 -9.87
N LYS A 563 32.84 -20.47 -8.85
CA LYS A 563 32.05 -21.33 -7.95
C LYS A 563 32.19 -20.87 -6.51
N ILE A 564 31.08 -20.72 -5.81
CA ILE A 564 31.06 -20.35 -4.39
C ILE A 564 30.36 -21.43 -3.58
N ASP A 565 31.05 -21.92 -2.55
CA ASP A 565 30.53 -22.93 -1.63
C ASP A 565 29.85 -22.29 -0.41
N GLY A 566 28.90 -23.00 0.19
CA GLY A 566 28.28 -22.63 1.46
C GLY A 566 27.28 -21.48 1.35
N VAL A 567 26.59 -21.36 0.22
CA VAL A 567 25.53 -20.36 0.02
C VAL A 567 24.21 -20.99 0.44
N ASP A 568 23.46 -20.41 1.38
CA ASP A 568 22.21 -20.98 1.88
C ASP A 568 20.99 -20.58 1.02
N VAL A 569 19.87 -21.29 1.18
CA VAL A 569 18.60 -20.93 0.53
C VAL A 569 18.09 -19.61 1.10
N GLY A 570 17.58 -18.76 0.21
CA GLY A 570 17.08 -17.43 0.55
C GLY A 570 18.11 -16.31 0.39
N THR A 571 19.40 -16.64 0.22
CA THR A 571 20.48 -15.68 -0.07
C THR A 571 20.31 -15.03 -1.44
N GLU A 572 20.57 -13.72 -1.50
CA GLU A 572 20.64 -12.96 -2.74
C GLU A 572 22.05 -13.04 -3.33
N ILE A 573 22.12 -13.28 -4.64
CA ILE A 573 23.37 -13.35 -5.39
C ILE A 573 23.26 -12.36 -6.53
N GLU A 574 24.21 -11.46 -6.61
CA GLU A 574 24.23 -10.42 -7.64
C GLU A 574 25.60 -10.36 -8.31
N VAL A 575 25.60 -10.09 -9.61
CA VAL A 575 26.81 -9.72 -10.35
C VAL A 575 26.65 -8.28 -10.77
N VAL A 576 27.62 -7.45 -10.38
CA VAL A 576 27.66 -6.02 -10.66
C VAL A 576 28.88 -5.66 -11.49
N TRP A 577 28.80 -4.51 -12.15
CA TRP A 577 29.93 -3.84 -12.74
C TRP A 577 30.70 -3.09 -11.65
N ALA A 578 31.92 -3.53 -11.32
CA ALA A 578 32.67 -3.09 -10.14
C ALA A 578 32.96 -1.58 -10.07
N GLY A 579 32.94 -0.89 -11.22
CA GLY A 579 33.19 0.56 -11.26
C GLY A 579 32.03 1.43 -10.77
N THR A 580 30.80 0.90 -10.82
CA THR A 580 29.56 1.68 -10.66
C THR A 580 28.46 0.94 -9.90
N ASP A 581 28.74 -0.30 -9.46
CA ASP A 581 27.77 -1.23 -8.86
C ASP A 581 26.56 -1.52 -9.78
N ALA A 582 26.70 -1.28 -11.09
CA ALA A 582 25.62 -1.49 -12.03
C ALA A 582 25.32 -2.99 -12.21
N ARG A 583 24.10 -3.39 -11.86
CA ARG A 583 23.61 -4.77 -11.98
C ARG A 583 23.75 -5.34 -13.39
N ILE A 584 24.47 -6.46 -13.50
CA ILE A 584 24.62 -7.29 -14.70
C ILE A 584 23.63 -8.46 -14.70
N GLY A 585 23.39 -9.03 -13.51
CA GLY A 585 22.39 -10.07 -13.29
C GLY A 585 22.29 -10.39 -11.80
N TRP A 586 21.14 -10.90 -11.38
CA TRP A 586 20.94 -11.29 -9.99
C TRP A 586 20.01 -12.49 -9.93
N THR A 587 20.05 -13.20 -8.81
CA THR A 587 19.10 -14.25 -8.47
C THR A 587 18.96 -14.32 -6.96
N ARG A 588 17.89 -14.95 -6.50
CA ARG A 588 17.75 -15.36 -5.10
C ARG A 588 17.70 -16.87 -5.06
N VAL A 589 18.55 -17.49 -4.24
CA VAL A 589 18.61 -18.95 -4.15
C VAL A 589 17.29 -19.48 -3.62
N ARG A 590 16.46 -20.04 -4.50
CA ARG A 590 15.16 -20.62 -4.13
C ARG A 590 14.90 -21.84 -5.00
N PRO A 591 14.75 -23.04 -4.39
CA PRO A 591 14.36 -24.21 -5.15
C PRO A 591 12.96 -24.05 -5.71
N SER A 592 12.69 -24.73 -6.81
CA SER A 592 11.35 -24.88 -7.35
C SER A 592 11.08 -26.34 -7.69
N VAL A 593 9.94 -26.88 -7.27
CA VAL A 593 9.51 -28.24 -7.60
C VAL A 593 8.08 -28.20 -8.13
N GLN A 594 7.87 -28.83 -9.28
CA GLN A 594 6.56 -29.00 -9.90
C GLN A 594 6.03 -30.38 -9.53
N LEU A 595 4.83 -30.41 -8.99
CA LEU A 595 4.19 -31.62 -8.47
C LEU A 595 2.91 -31.93 -9.25
N GLU A 596 2.66 -33.22 -9.49
CA GLU A 596 1.36 -33.74 -9.92
C GLU A 596 0.81 -34.70 -8.87
N TYR A 597 -0.52 -34.76 -8.76
CA TYR A 597 -1.22 -35.62 -7.81
C TYR A 597 -2.16 -36.56 -8.56
N ASP A 598 -2.08 -37.85 -8.27
CA ASP A 598 -2.98 -38.89 -8.80
C ASP A 598 -3.29 -39.92 -7.71
N ASP A 599 -4.56 -39.99 -7.29
CA ASP A 599 -5.12 -41.04 -6.40
C ASP A 599 -4.25 -41.34 -5.16
N GLY A 600 -3.84 -40.31 -4.42
CA GLY A 600 -3.03 -40.42 -3.20
C GLY A 600 -1.52 -40.49 -3.44
N THR A 601 -1.07 -40.38 -4.69
CA THR A 601 0.36 -40.36 -5.06
C THR A 601 0.74 -38.99 -5.57
N VAL A 602 1.87 -38.44 -5.09
CA VAL A 602 2.46 -37.20 -5.59
C VAL A 602 3.71 -37.54 -6.42
N GLU A 603 3.83 -36.98 -7.62
CA GLU A 603 4.99 -37.13 -8.52
C GLU A 603 5.74 -35.81 -8.69
N HIS A 604 7.08 -35.85 -8.66
CA HIS A 604 7.93 -34.75 -9.12
C HIS A 604 7.95 -34.72 -10.66
N VAL A 605 7.34 -33.72 -11.29
CA VAL A 605 7.22 -33.66 -12.75
C VAL A 605 8.17 -32.63 -13.40
N GLY A 606 8.85 -31.81 -12.60
CA GLY A 606 9.75 -30.76 -13.08
C GLY A 606 10.31 -29.88 -11.97
N GLY A 607 11.29 -29.04 -12.30
CA GLY A 607 12.02 -28.23 -11.30
C GLY A 607 13.32 -28.88 -10.84
N ASP A 608 13.81 -28.42 -9.69
CA ASP A 608 15.12 -28.74 -9.11
C ASP A 608 15.13 -30.10 -8.39
N PRO A 609 16.22 -30.87 -8.48
CA PRO A 609 16.44 -32.05 -7.65
C PRO A 609 16.90 -31.63 -6.24
N LEU A 610 16.29 -32.19 -5.19
CA LEU A 610 16.54 -31.78 -3.81
C LEU A 610 16.71 -32.97 -2.87
N PRO A 611 17.59 -32.90 -1.86
CA PRO A 611 17.74 -33.97 -0.87
C PRO A 611 16.42 -34.18 -0.10
N ALA A 612 15.87 -35.39 -0.13
CA ALA A 612 14.63 -35.73 0.56
C ALA A 612 14.70 -35.53 2.08
N SER A 613 15.91 -35.53 2.64
CA SER A 613 16.17 -35.23 4.06
C SER A 613 15.94 -33.79 4.48
N GLU A 614 15.83 -32.86 3.53
CA GLU A 614 15.58 -31.43 3.78
C GLU A 614 14.17 -31.03 3.33
N LEU A 615 13.33 -32.01 2.97
CA LEU A 615 12.01 -31.81 2.42
C LEU A 615 10.92 -32.26 3.38
N THR A 616 9.97 -31.37 3.65
CA THR A 616 8.76 -31.68 4.41
C THR A 616 7.54 -31.39 3.53
N ALA A 617 6.63 -32.36 3.41
CA ALA A 617 5.34 -32.16 2.76
C ALA A 617 4.29 -31.78 3.79
N ASP A 618 3.68 -30.63 3.57
CA ASP A 618 2.47 -30.18 4.25
C ASP A 618 1.25 -30.70 3.48
N VAL A 619 0.45 -31.52 4.15
CA VAL A 619 -0.78 -32.09 3.61
C VAL A 619 -1.97 -31.41 4.27
N TRP A 620 -2.69 -30.62 3.51
CA TRP A 620 -3.91 -29.96 3.95
C TRP A 620 -5.12 -30.77 3.53
N THR A 621 -5.94 -31.14 4.51
CA THR A 621 -7.22 -31.81 4.28
C THR A 621 -8.38 -30.87 4.61
N ASP A 622 -9.61 -31.32 4.35
CA ASP A 622 -10.83 -30.63 4.77
C ASP A 622 -10.92 -30.37 6.29
N ALA A 623 -10.22 -31.18 7.10
CA ALA A 623 -10.36 -31.21 8.55
C ALA A 623 -9.13 -30.65 9.27
N ASP A 624 -7.93 -31.07 8.83
CA ASP A 624 -6.67 -30.85 9.54
C ASP A 624 -5.49 -30.64 8.56
N ARG A 625 -4.38 -30.14 9.10
CA ARG A 625 -3.06 -30.08 8.45
C ARG A 625 -2.16 -31.16 9.05
N PHE A 626 -1.43 -31.86 8.19
CA PHE A 626 -0.43 -32.83 8.60
C PHE A 626 0.91 -32.54 7.94
N GLU A 627 1.97 -33.00 8.60
CA GLU A 627 3.34 -32.91 8.09
C GLU A 627 3.88 -34.30 7.79
N MET A 628 4.74 -34.39 6.78
CA MET A 628 5.42 -35.61 6.36
C MET A 628 6.86 -35.27 5.99
N GLU A 629 7.81 -35.92 6.65
CA GLU A 629 9.21 -35.86 6.25
C GLU A 629 9.44 -36.75 5.02
N LEU A 630 9.87 -36.17 3.90
CA LEU A 630 10.08 -36.96 2.67
C LEU A 630 11.20 -37.98 2.82
N ALA A 631 12.10 -37.78 3.78
CA ALA A 631 13.17 -38.71 4.13
C ALA A 631 12.68 -40.10 4.55
N ASP A 632 11.44 -40.19 5.05
CA ASP A 632 10.85 -41.46 5.48
C ASP A 632 10.32 -42.28 4.29
N GLU A 633 9.99 -41.61 3.18
CA GLU A 633 9.44 -42.22 1.96
C GLU A 633 10.50 -42.41 0.87
N ILE A 634 11.45 -41.47 0.76
CA ILE A 634 12.44 -41.42 -0.31
C ILE A 634 13.86 -41.40 0.27
N ASP A 635 14.65 -42.42 -0.08
CA ASP A 635 16.09 -42.46 0.23
C ASP A 635 16.88 -41.62 -0.79
N GLY A 636 17.50 -40.51 -0.35
CA GLY A 636 18.44 -39.74 -1.16
C GLY A 636 17.83 -38.45 -1.73
N THR A 637 17.89 -38.27 -3.05
CA THR A 637 17.45 -37.04 -3.74
C THR A 637 16.06 -37.25 -4.34
N PHE A 638 15.15 -36.32 -4.09
CA PHE A 638 13.86 -36.23 -4.76
C PHE A 638 14.03 -35.54 -6.12
N GLU A 639 13.96 -36.34 -7.19
CA GLU A 639 14.19 -35.92 -8.56
C GLU A 639 12.96 -36.17 -9.45
N LYS A 640 12.96 -35.60 -10.65
CA LYS A 640 11.87 -35.80 -11.62
C LYS A 640 11.59 -37.28 -11.90
N GLY A 641 10.33 -37.66 -11.70
CA GLY A 641 9.79 -39.01 -11.85
C GLY A 641 9.78 -39.83 -10.55
N GLU A 642 10.34 -39.31 -9.46
CA GLU A 642 10.15 -39.87 -8.11
C GLU A 642 8.75 -39.54 -7.59
N THR A 643 8.23 -40.44 -6.76
CA THR A 643 6.86 -40.34 -6.23
C THR A 643 6.83 -40.70 -4.75
N PHE A 644 5.98 -40.04 -3.97
CA PHE A 644 5.65 -40.45 -2.60
C PHE A 644 4.14 -40.60 -2.44
N THR A 645 3.72 -41.41 -1.46
CA THR A 645 2.31 -41.69 -1.19
C THR A 645 1.85 -40.88 0.02
N VAL A 646 0.63 -40.35 -0.04
CA VAL A 646 0.01 -39.60 1.06
C VAL A 646 -1.19 -40.38 1.59
N ASP A 647 -1.04 -40.94 2.79
CA ASP A 647 -2.08 -41.64 3.53
C ASP A 647 -1.97 -41.45 5.05
N SER A 648 -2.97 -41.92 5.79
CA SER A 648 -3.06 -41.77 7.24
C SER A 648 -1.90 -42.39 8.03
N ASP A 649 -1.22 -43.40 7.47
CA ASP A 649 -0.11 -44.08 8.14
C ASP A 649 1.22 -43.33 7.93
N SER A 650 1.26 -42.41 6.96
CA SER A 650 2.46 -41.72 6.49
C SER A 650 2.64 -40.29 7.05
N VAL A 651 1.63 -39.76 7.74
CA VAL A 651 1.61 -38.38 8.24
C VAL A 651 1.75 -38.29 9.76
N THR A 652 2.33 -37.21 10.27
CA THR A 652 2.37 -36.87 11.69
C THR A 652 1.43 -35.70 12.01
N THR A 653 0.78 -35.75 13.18
CA THR A 653 -0.05 -34.65 13.69
C THR A 653 0.79 -33.74 14.57
N ASP A 654 0.80 -32.45 14.27
CA ASP A 654 1.51 -31.43 15.06
C ASP A 654 0.81 -31.12 16.41
N THR A 655 -0.28 -31.82 16.72
CA THR A 655 -0.98 -31.70 18.00
C THR A 655 -0.20 -32.40 19.12
N ALA A 656 0.83 -31.75 19.63
CA ALA A 656 1.38 -32.08 20.93
C ALA A 656 0.29 -31.88 22.01
N ALA A 657 -0.02 -32.97 22.72
CA ALA A 657 -0.90 -33.06 23.90
C ALA A 657 -2.41 -33.29 23.66
N ASN A 658 -2.76 -34.52 23.24
CA ASN A 658 -3.76 -35.27 24.01
C ASN A 658 -3.56 -36.79 23.85
N ASP A 659 -3.34 -37.45 24.98
CA ASP A 659 -3.05 -38.89 25.13
C ASP A 659 -4.31 -39.78 24.91
N GLU A 660 -5.23 -39.38 24.03
CA GLU A 660 -6.35 -40.20 23.59
C GLU A 660 -6.25 -40.42 22.08
N ALA A 661 -5.65 -41.55 21.70
CA ALA A 661 -5.64 -42.07 20.35
C ALA A 661 -7.06 -42.47 19.92
N ASP A 662 -7.88 -41.49 19.53
CA ASP A 662 -8.99 -41.72 18.62
C ASP A 662 -8.44 -41.59 17.19
N GLU A 663 -8.73 -42.59 16.35
CA GLU A 663 -8.41 -42.62 14.92
C GLU A 663 -9.00 -41.36 14.26
N LEU A 664 -8.20 -40.30 14.09
CA LEU A 664 -8.58 -39.13 13.30
C LEU A 664 -8.85 -39.61 11.87
N GLU A 665 -10.07 -39.37 11.36
CA GLU A 665 -10.41 -39.67 9.97
C GLU A 665 -9.58 -38.76 9.07
N PHE A 666 -8.62 -39.33 8.34
CA PHE A 666 -7.86 -38.65 7.32
C PHE A 666 -8.83 -38.13 6.24
N GLY A 667 -9.05 -36.82 6.22
CA GLY A 667 -10.04 -36.15 5.38
C GLY A 667 -9.68 -36.15 3.89
N GLU A 668 -10.52 -35.53 3.07
CA GLU A 668 -10.22 -35.31 1.64
C GLU A 668 -9.09 -34.29 1.50
N ILE A 669 -8.07 -34.60 0.69
CA ILE A 669 -6.89 -33.76 0.49
C ILE A 669 -7.26 -32.57 -0.38
N ARG A 670 -7.02 -31.35 0.12
CA ARG A 670 -7.23 -30.10 -0.63
C ARG A 670 -5.98 -29.58 -1.28
N GLU A 671 -4.84 -29.74 -0.62
CA GLU A 671 -3.57 -29.19 -1.07
C GLU A 671 -2.43 -30.01 -0.47
N ILE A 672 -1.40 -30.21 -1.28
CA ILE A 672 -0.12 -30.72 -0.80
C ILE A 672 0.93 -29.69 -1.21
N SER A 673 1.64 -29.15 -0.24
CA SER A 673 2.77 -28.24 -0.49
C SER A 673 4.06 -28.83 0.01
N LEU A 674 5.13 -28.64 -0.74
CA LEU A 674 6.47 -29.09 -0.39
C LEU A 674 7.27 -27.91 0.14
N GLN A 675 7.88 -28.11 1.30
CA GLN A 675 8.74 -27.18 1.99
C GLN A 675 10.19 -27.64 1.86
N TYR A 676 11.10 -26.68 1.72
CA TYR A 676 12.53 -26.85 1.92
C TYR A 676 12.98 -25.78 2.92
N ASP A 677 13.50 -26.21 4.07
CA ASP A 677 13.60 -25.36 5.26
C ASP A 677 12.24 -24.66 5.56
N ALA A 678 12.22 -23.33 5.66
CA ALA A 678 11.02 -22.53 5.91
C ALA A 678 10.33 -22.02 4.62
N HIS A 679 10.74 -22.51 3.44
CA HIS A 679 10.26 -22.00 2.16
C HIS A 679 9.41 -23.01 1.42
N ARG A 680 8.22 -22.58 0.99
CA ARG A 680 7.37 -23.35 0.09
C ARG A 680 7.95 -23.34 -1.31
N ILE A 681 8.31 -24.50 -1.82
CA ILE A 681 9.04 -24.67 -3.10
C ILE A 681 8.18 -25.33 -4.19
N GLY A 682 7.05 -25.92 -3.82
CA GLY A 682 6.14 -26.58 -4.76
C GLY A 682 4.78 -26.82 -4.13
N PHE A 683 3.74 -26.97 -4.95
CA PHE A 683 2.44 -27.40 -4.49
C PHE A 683 1.62 -28.07 -5.58
N VAL A 684 0.63 -28.83 -5.15
CA VAL A 684 -0.39 -29.42 -6.01
C VAL A 684 -1.76 -29.35 -5.34
N LEU A 685 -2.78 -29.08 -6.15
CA LEU A 685 -4.18 -29.08 -5.74
C LEU A 685 -4.86 -30.30 -6.40
N PRO A 686 -5.24 -31.33 -5.63
CA PRO A 686 -5.92 -32.52 -6.13
C PRO A 686 -7.23 -32.23 -6.89
N ASP A 687 -7.94 -31.17 -6.48
CA ASP A 687 -9.23 -30.77 -7.06
C ASP A 687 -9.18 -29.37 -7.68
N ARG A 688 -8.80 -29.32 -8.96
CA ARG A 688 -9.22 -28.27 -9.90
C ARG A 688 -9.62 -28.83 -11.26
#